data_AF-A0A3M6TED4-F1
#
_entry.id   AF-A0A3M6TED4-F1
#
_cell.length_a   1.000
_cell.length_b   1.000
_cell.length_c   1.000
_cell.angle_alpha   90.00
_cell.angle_beta   90.00
_cell.angle_gamma   90.00
#
_symmetry.space_group_name_H-M   'P 1'
#
loop_
_entity.id
_entity.type
_entity.pdbx_description
1 polymer ?
#
loop_
_entity_poly.entity_id
_entity_poly.type
_entity_poly.pdbx_seq_one_letter_code
_entity_poly.pdbx_strand_id
1 'polypeptide(L)'
;MDQGQSYNSEIICKLFTGHYLKKQAAIMKITFLTEEWTQSTKGSCSTFMRQMAIELSRLENVEIGILIPSASPEDKEDAQKYNIKVFEPEKLTGYEPVNCLQFPPQGFSTDFIIGQGIKSGCYGQVFKNNLGCKWVHVVLRNAEETAMFQKTPGAISEGQKQRETEVELCKKADMVITVGSKLNETFRSALHQCKKDHVFNLIPGIFDEFSGEQKQFQNSKNFEILVFGKGSTEDFELKGLHVAAKAVAHLNKYEPSYILKVVGAPEGEQEKLAGRLEDLEISRSQLIVRSFYKERRKLAQLFSEVDLVLMPSGTEAFGLTALEALSAGVPILITHNSGLAEALEEVLFGHGCIVHKEADWAEKIKQARKNLKTRLEEASMLRNKYKEKYCWRDQCTAFVTKLRALHSECAKEVEQESQGKRHSARQQLADPAKDPNQSASKTDFSSVSGKRLKAAVMKITFLTEEWTQSTKGSCSTFMRQMAIELSRLENVEIGILIPSASPNDKVDAEKYNIKVFEPENYPGFDLVDCLQFPPQGFSTDFIIGHGIKPGCHGQVLKNKLSCKWVHVVLRNAEEIAVFKETPDAIPEGQKQHETEVKLCKNADVVLTVGSKLNETFKPALHQCKKDHIFNLIPGIFDEFFGEQKQYRNPKNFEILVFGKGNTEDFKLEGLHVAAEAVAHLNKYEPSYNLKVVGAPEGEQKKLAKKLKGLGISLNHLIVRSFYKERGQLAQLFSEVDLVLMPSGTEAFGLTALEALSACVPILITHNSGLAEALKEVPFGRGCIVHQEADWAEKIKQARKNLKTGLEEASMLRDKYKEKYCWRDQCAAFVKKLRALHSGHAEEMQQESQYKRHSAQKRVAEIAIQDSKKISPVGKKMAEKMSDQKAVYPSEEDRIVIEIGSSEDEDERSDDEPCASGQNVAASGYTEVKQEEKDGSAAKKPKLDTVEEPGTSGVSSSHETRKFKVRKGNPELDELEQLANDIDPSVWKKVARKLKIDNPVITAIDKENEEFYEKKYTMLQEWKQANGSAATWRELNQALMDANLRELAEKHCCAKMN
;
A
#
# COMPACT_ATOMS: atom_id res chain seq x y z
N MET A 1 51.26 -74.48 -37.32
CA MET A 1 51.36 -75.16 -36.01
C MET A 1 51.44 -74.06 -34.94
N ASP A 2 50.43 -73.85 -34.11
CA ASP A 2 49.07 -74.42 -34.23
C ASP A 2 48.01 -73.56 -33.50
N GLN A 3 46.76 -74.06 -33.54
CA GLN A 3 45.52 -73.64 -32.84
C GLN A 3 45.70 -72.93 -31.47
N GLY A 4 44.74 -72.12 -30.98
CA GLY A 4 43.40 -71.81 -31.50
C GLY A 4 42.32 -71.92 -30.42
N GLN A 5 41.44 -70.90 -30.33
CA GLN A 5 40.17 -70.84 -29.55
C GLN A 5 40.18 -71.13 -28.03
N SER A 6 39.83 -70.12 -27.22
CA SER A 6 38.52 -70.05 -26.51
C SER A 6 38.55 -68.88 -25.49
N TYR A 7 37.98 -67.70 -25.79
CA TYR A 7 36.54 -67.36 -25.64
C TYR A 7 35.91 -67.71 -24.28
N ASN A 8 36.01 -66.81 -23.29
CA ASN A 8 34.88 -66.48 -22.40
C ASN A 8 35.06 -65.26 -21.46
N SER A 9 36.28 -64.72 -21.26
CA SER A 9 36.50 -63.63 -20.29
C SER A 9 35.98 -62.25 -20.74
N GLU A 10 36.27 -61.81 -21.97
CA GLU A 10 35.91 -60.46 -22.43
C GLU A 10 34.41 -60.18 -22.54
N ILE A 11 33.60 -61.21 -22.85
CA ILE A 11 32.14 -61.04 -22.99
C ILE A 11 31.51 -60.78 -21.61
N ILE A 12 31.99 -61.42 -20.54
CA ILE A 12 31.49 -61.21 -19.19
C ILE A 12 31.82 -59.79 -18.69
N CYS A 13 33.02 -59.26 -18.97
CA CYS A 13 33.37 -57.88 -18.65
C CYS A 13 32.55 -56.84 -19.47
N LYS A 14 32.15 -57.16 -20.70
CA LYS A 14 31.30 -56.30 -21.55
C LYS A 14 29.80 -56.37 -21.19
N LEU A 15 29.33 -57.48 -20.61
CA LEU A 15 27.96 -57.60 -20.07
C LEU A 15 27.81 -56.93 -18.70
N PHE A 16 28.79 -57.03 -17.79
CA PHE A 16 28.72 -56.35 -16.49
C PHE A 16 28.95 -54.83 -16.55
N THR A 17 29.50 -54.31 -17.65
CA THR A 17 29.54 -52.86 -17.91
C THR A 17 28.25 -52.32 -18.56
N GLY A 18 27.44 -53.19 -19.18
CA GLY A 18 26.11 -52.83 -19.70
C GLY A 18 25.02 -52.67 -18.63
N HIS A 19 25.21 -53.23 -17.43
CA HIS A 19 24.29 -53.13 -16.28
C HIS A 19 24.84 -52.31 -15.11
N TYR A 20 25.74 -51.35 -15.38
CA TYR A 20 25.84 -50.19 -14.52
C TYR A 20 24.48 -49.48 -14.51
N LEU A 21 23.75 -49.63 -13.40
CA LEU A 21 22.47 -48.98 -13.18
C LEU A 21 22.62 -47.49 -13.52
N LYS A 22 21.78 -46.99 -14.43
CA LYS A 22 21.49 -45.56 -14.49
C LYS A 22 20.93 -45.16 -13.13
N LYS A 23 21.80 -44.69 -12.22
CA LYS A 23 21.39 -43.72 -11.21
C LYS A 23 20.81 -42.57 -12.01
N GLN A 24 19.48 -42.50 -12.11
CA GLN A 24 18.81 -41.31 -12.59
C GLN A 24 19.37 -40.15 -11.76
N ALA A 25 19.99 -39.19 -12.43
CA ALA A 25 20.47 -38.01 -11.74
C ALA A 25 19.24 -37.38 -11.08
N ALA A 26 19.28 -37.18 -9.77
CA ALA A 26 18.13 -36.70 -9.03
C ALA A 26 17.59 -35.42 -9.70
N ILE A 27 16.31 -35.43 -10.06
CA ILE A 27 15.70 -34.38 -10.86
C ILE A 27 15.77 -33.09 -10.04
N MET A 28 16.59 -32.14 -10.51
CA MET A 28 16.80 -30.87 -9.81
C MET A 28 15.58 -29.97 -10.02
N LYS A 29 14.87 -29.67 -8.95
CA LYS A 29 13.74 -28.73 -8.95
C LYS A 29 14.24 -27.31 -8.80
N ILE A 30 13.90 -26.46 -9.75
CA ILE A 30 14.20 -25.03 -9.72
C ILE A 30 12.89 -24.25 -9.89
N THR A 31 12.61 -23.30 -9.01
CA THR A 31 11.41 -22.47 -9.09
C THR A 31 11.75 -20.98 -9.19
N PHE A 32 11.13 -20.31 -10.16
CA PHE A 32 11.27 -18.87 -10.39
C PHE A 32 10.16 -18.10 -9.66
N LEU A 33 10.53 -17.02 -8.96
CA LEU A 33 9.61 -16.06 -8.38
C LEU A 33 9.37 -14.90 -9.36
N THR A 34 8.19 -14.85 -10.00
CA THR A 34 7.86 -13.85 -11.03
C THR A 34 6.54 -13.13 -10.76
N GLU A 35 6.43 -11.86 -11.15
CA GLU A 35 5.17 -11.09 -11.06
C GLU A 35 4.20 -11.40 -12.22
N GLU A 36 4.70 -11.87 -13.37
CA GLU A 36 3.96 -12.17 -14.61
C GLU A 36 4.63 -13.30 -15.41
N TRP A 37 3.92 -13.93 -16.36
CA TRP A 37 4.50 -14.95 -17.26
C TRP A 37 4.30 -14.65 -18.76
N THR A 38 3.07 -14.70 -19.30
CA THR A 38 2.82 -14.39 -20.73
C THR A 38 2.92 -12.90 -21.02
N GLN A 39 2.48 -12.07 -20.08
CA GLN A 39 2.50 -10.62 -20.18
C GLN A 39 3.90 -10.07 -19.88
N SER A 40 4.25 -8.95 -20.53
CA SER A 40 5.57 -8.32 -20.45
C SER A 40 5.51 -6.90 -19.83
N THR A 41 4.51 -6.63 -18.97
CA THR A 41 4.23 -5.28 -18.41
C THR A 41 5.34 -4.75 -17.50
N LYS A 42 6.18 -5.64 -16.93
CA LYS A 42 7.38 -5.33 -16.15
C LYS A 42 8.62 -5.14 -17.02
N GLY A 43 8.49 -5.28 -18.34
CA GLY A 43 9.54 -5.00 -19.33
C GLY A 43 10.64 -6.06 -19.38
N SER A 44 11.90 -5.60 -19.39
CA SER A 44 13.08 -6.44 -19.59
C SER A 44 13.25 -7.57 -18.57
N CYS A 45 12.80 -7.37 -17.32
CA CYS A 45 12.97 -8.34 -16.25
C CYS A 45 12.16 -9.63 -16.47
N SER A 46 10.89 -9.51 -16.89
CA SER A 46 10.05 -10.66 -17.22
C SER A 46 10.49 -11.36 -18.51
N THR A 47 10.90 -10.62 -19.56
CA THR A 47 11.57 -11.19 -20.74
C THR A 47 12.73 -12.11 -20.33
N PHE A 48 13.64 -11.64 -19.47
CA PHE A 48 14.83 -12.40 -19.07
C PHE A 48 14.48 -13.68 -18.31
N MET A 49 13.66 -13.56 -17.25
CA MET A 49 13.34 -14.69 -16.39
C MET A 49 12.52 -15.75 -17.14
N ARG A 50 11.60 -15.35 -18.04
CA ARG A 50 10.87 -16.29 -18.90
C ARG A 50 11.80 -17.04 -19.83
N GLN A 51 12.71 -16.37 -20.53
CA GLN A 51 13.63 -17.05 -21.44
C GLN A 51 14.57 -17.99 -20.68
N MET A 52 15.12 -17.56 -19.54
CA MET A 52 15.97 -18.40 -18.70
C MET A 52 15.23 -19.66 -18.20
N ALA A 53 13.98 -19.54 -17.76
CA ALA A 53 13.16 -20.67 -17.35
C ALA A 53 12.88 -21.65 -18.50
N ILE A 54 12.58 -21.15 -19.70
CA ILE A 54 12.34 -21.95 -20.92
C ILE A 54 13.61 -22.68 -21.38
N GLU A 55 14.78 -22.05 -21.29
CA GLU A 55 16.04 -22.67 -21.71
C GLU A 55 16.54 -23.71 -20.70
N LEU A 56 16.22 -23.55 -19.41
CA LEU A 56 16.49 -24.54 -18.38
C LEU A 56 15.54 -25.75 -18.44
N SER A 57 14.25 -25.57 -18.80
CA SER A 57 13.30 -26.69 -18.90
C SER A 57 13.59 -27.64 -20.07
N ARG A 58 14.50 -27.25 -20.97
CA ARG A 58 15.04 -28.07 -22.07
C ARG A 58 16.24 -28.96 -21.65
N LEU A 59 16.71 -28.87 -20.40
CA LEU A 59 17.88 -29.63 -19.92
C LEU A 59 17.49 -30.93 -19.21
N GLU A 60 18.28 -31.98 -19.42
CA GLU A 60 18.01 -33.29 -18.79
C GLU A 60 18.18 -33.26 -17.26
N ASN A 61 17.23 -33.91 -16.58
CA ASN A 61 17.17 -34.04 -15.12
C ASN A 61 17.08 -32.68 -14.40
N VAL A 62 16.32 -31.75 -14.98
CA VAL A 62 15.92 -30.47 -14.39
C VAL A 62 14.40 -30.35 -14.51
N GLU A 63 13.73 -29.95 -13.43
CA GLU A 63 12.29 -29.66 -13.39
C GLU A 63 12.11 -28.16 -13.06
N ILE A 64 11.42 -27.43 -13.93
CA ILE A 64 11.20 -25.99 -13.77
C ILE A 64 9.79 -25.70 -13.30
N GLY A 65 9.68 -24.85 -12.28
CA GLY A 65 8.44 -24.24 -11.84
C GLY A 65 8.47 -22.72 -11.89
N ILE A 66 7.29 -22.11 -11.94
CA ILE A 66 7.08 -20.68 -11.67
C ILE A 66 6.08 -20.52 -10.53
N LEU A 67 6.36 -19.63 -9.59
CA LEU A 67 5.41 -19.16 -8.58
C LEU A 67 5.03 -17.72 -8.95
N ILE A 68 3.73 -17.50 -9.17
CA ILE A 68 3.16 -16.28 -9.76
C ILE A 68 1.92 -15.83 -8.95
N PRO A 69 1.66 -14.52 -8.72
CA PRO A 69 0.62 -14.04 -7.79
C PRO A 69 -0.79 -14.55 -8.09
N SER A 70 -1.11 -14.66 -9.37
CA SER A 70 -2.15 -15.54 -9.89
C SER A 70 -1.83 -15.85 -11.35
N ALA A 71 -2.25 -17.02 -11.83
CA ALA A 71 -1.97 -17.46 -13.19
C ALA A 71 -3.27 -17.55 -14.02
N SER A 72 -3.29 -16.83 -15.14
CA SER A 72 -4.39 -16.89 -16.10
C SER A 72 -4.41 -18.26 -16.82
N PRO A 73 -5.51 -18.60 -17.54
CA PRO A 73 -5.52 -19.77 -18.41
C PRO A 73 -4.41 -19.72 -19.47
N GLU A 74 -4.13 -18.54 -20.01
CA GLU A 74 -3.06 -18.29 -21.00
C GLU A 74 -1.67 -18.56 -20.42
N ASP A 75 -1.41 -18.16 -19.17
CA ASP A 75 -0.15 -18.46 -18.47
C ASP A 75 0.05 -19.96 -18.26
N LYS A 76 -1.03 -20.67 -17.90
CA LYS A 76 -0.99 -22.12 -17.67
C LYS A 76 -0.79 -22.88 -18.98
N GLU A 77 -1.44 -22.47 -20.06
CA GLU A 77 -1.25 -23.05 -21.39
C GLU A 77 0.15 -22.77 -21.97
N ASP A 78 0.68 -21.53 -21.81
CA ASP A 78 2.03 -21.20 -22.28
C ASP A 78 3.13 -21.92 -21.49
N ALA A 79 3.04 -21.95 -20.17
CA ALA A 79 3.99 -22.69 -19.34
C ALA A 79 3.99 -24.20 -19.67
N GLN A 80 2.82 -24.79 -19.93
CA GLN A 80 2.68 -26.20 -20.30
C GLN A 80 3.42 -26.54 -21.61
N LYS A 81 3.49 -25.63 -22.59
CA LYS A 81 4.23 -25.83 -23.87
C LYS A 81 5.74 -26.04 -23.66
N TYR A 82 6.27 -25.61 -22.51
CA TYR A 82 7.68 -25.75 -22.13
C TYR A 82 7.89 -26.74 -20.96
N ASN A 83 6.87 -27.53 -20.61
CA ASN A 83 6.85 -28.42 -19.43
C ASN A 83 7.13 -27.72 -18.08
N ILE A 84 6.77 -26.43 -17.97
CA ILE A 84 6.96 -25.63 -16.76
C ILE A 84 5.74 -25.77 -15.85
N LYS A 85 5.97 -26.11 -14.57
CA LYS A 85 4.90 -26.21 -13.57
C LYS A 85 4.50 -24.83 -13.04
N VAL A 86 3.21 -24.54 -13.03
CA VAL A 86 2.67 -23.27 -12.50
C VAL A 86 2.15 -23.47 -11.09
N PHE A 87 2.64 -22.64 -10.16
CA PHE A 87 2.18 -22.57 -8.78
C PHE A 87 1.59 -21.18 -8.51
N GLU A 88 0.54 -21.13 -7.69
CA GLU A 88 -0.04 -19.89 -7.16
C GLU A 88 0.13 -19.90 -5.62
N PRO A 89 0.45 -18.77 -4.98
CA PRO A 89 0.73 -18.71 -3.54
C PRO A 89 -0.54 -18.83 -2.68
N GLU A 90 -0.34 -19.07 -1.38
CA GLU A 90 -1.41 -18.97 -0.39
C GLU A 90 -1.84 -17.50 -0.24
N LYS A 91 -3.12 -17.23 -0.53
CA LYS A 91 -3.67 -15.87 -0.55
C LYS A 91 -4.11 -15.47 0.86
N LEU A 92 -3.23 -14.79 1.58
CA LEU A 92 -3.52 -14.26 2.92
C LEU A 92 -4.31 -12.94 2.83
N THR A 93 -5.09 -12.63 3.87
CA THR A 93 -5.92 -11.42 3.89
C THR A 93 -5.06 -10.18 4.09
N GLY A 94 -5.36 -9.11 3.36
CA GLY A 94 -4.67 -7.81 3.47
C GLY A 94 -3.22 -7.79 2.97
N TYR A 95 -2.76 -8.86 2.33
CA TYR A 95 -1.59 -8.83 1.46
C TYR A 95 -2.03 -8.56 0.01
N GLU A 96 -1.36 -7.63 -0.67
CA GLU A 96 -1.49 -7.50 -2.13
C GLU A 96 -0.95 -8.78 -2.82
N PRO A 97 -1.48 -9.21 -3.98
CA PRO A 97 -1.16 -10.52 -4.57
C PRO A 97 0.34 -10.78 -4.77
N VAL A 98 1.11 -9.75 -5.14
CA VAL A 98 2.57 -9.86 -5.31
C VAL A 98 3.30 -10.11 -3.99
N ASN A 99 2.78 -9.60 -2.87
CA ASN A 99 3.33 -9.84 -1.53
C ASN A 99 2.94 -11.22 -0.98
N CYS A 100 1.98 -11.92 -1.59
CA CYS A 100 1.68 -13.31 -1.27
C CYS A 100 2.76 -14.28 -1.79
N LEU A 101 3.65 -13.89 -2.71
CA LEU A 101 4.67 -14.78 -3.29
C LEU A 101 5.59 -15.44 -2.25
N GLN A 102 5.76 -14.84 -1.06
CA GLN A 102 6.52 -15.41 0.05
C GLN A 102 5.83 -16.59 0.78
N PHE A 103 4.56 -16.88 0.45
CA PHE A 103 3.75 -17.95 1.03
C PHE A 103 3.47 -19.04 -0.04
N PRO A 104 4.35 -20.04 -0.22
CA PRO A 104 4.12 -21.10 -1.20
C PRO A 104 2.95 -22.00 -0.80
N PRO A 105 2.25 -22.63 -1.76
CA PRO A 105 1.11 -23.50 -1.48
C PRO A 105 1.52 -24.76 -0.69
N GLN A 106 0.63 -25.25 0.16
CA GLN A 106 0.82 -26.51 0.91
C GLN A 106 1.40 -27.65 0.06
N GLY A 107 2.49 -28.26 0.54
CA GLY A 107 3.18 -29.37 -0.15
C GLY A 107 4.17 -28.95 -1.24
N PHE A 108 4.34 -27.66 -1.49
CA PHE A 108 5.38 -27.13 -2.38
C PHE A 108 6.78 -27.59 -1.96
N SER A 109 7.60 -27.99 -2.93
CA SER A 109 8.99 -28.39 -2.72
C SER A 109 9.85 -27.99 -3.92
N THR A 110 11.03 -27.43 -3.65
CA THR A 110 12.02 -27.05 -4.68
C THR A 110 13.43 -27.12 -4.10
N ASP A 111 14.44 -27.44 -4.91
CA ASP A 111 15.83 -27.47 -4.45
C ASP A 111 16.45 -26.07 -4.51
N PHE A 112 16.08 -25.30 -5.54
CA PHE A 112 16.54 -23.93 -5.79
C PHE A 112 15.36 -22.97 -6.01
N ILE A 113 15.34 -21.88 -5.26
CA ILE A 113 14.46 -20.73 -5.52
C ILE A 113 15.25 -19.63 -6.24
N ILE A 114 14.69 -19.06 -7.29
CA ILE A 114 15.31 -17.96 -8.07
C ILE A 114 14.46 -16.70 -7.91
N GLY A 115 15.00 -15.70 -7.21
CA GLY A 115 14.41 -14.37 -7.03
C GLY A 115 15.18 -13.30 -7.81
N GLN A 116 14.52 -12.22 -8.22
CA GLN A 116 15.10 -11.12 -9.01
C GLN A 116 14.91 -9.76 -8.35
N GLY A 117 15.97 -8.97 -8.32
CA GLY A 117 15.99 -7.64 -7.70
C GLY A 117 15.57 -7.63 -6.23
N ILE A 118 15.44 -6.45 -5.64
CA ILE A 118 14.95 -6.30 -4.25
C ILE A 118 13.64 -7.08 -4.01
N LYS A 119 12.63 -6.91 -4.89
CA LYS A 119 11.25 -7.37 -4.65
C LYS A 119 11.06 -8.88 -4.52
N SER A 120 11.58 -9.70 -5.44
CA SER A 120 11.47 -11.16 -5.30
C SER A 120 12.76 -11.82 -4.82
N GLY A 121 13.87 -11.07 -4.77
CA GLY A 121 15.07 -11.44 -4.02
C GLY A 121 14.83 -11.53 -2.51
N CYS A 122 14.15 -10.55 -1.89
CA CYS A 122 13.86 -10.60 -0.45
C CYS A 122 12.99 -11.81 -0.06
N TYR A 123 12.04 -12.19 -0.91
CA TYR A 123 11.27 -13.44 -0.75
C TYR A 123 12.17 -14.68 -0.86
N GLY A 124 13.21 -14.66 -1.70
CA GLY A 124 14.23 -15.72 -1.76
C GLY A 124 14.89 -16.02 -0.40
N GLN A 125 15.16 -15.00 0.43
CA GLN A 125 15.62 -15.20 1.82
C GLN A 125 14.56 -15.94 2.66
N VAL A 126 13.27 -15.61 2.50
CA VAL A 126 12.16 -16.26 3.21
C VAL A 126 12.04 -17.74 2.82
N PHE A 127 12.15 -18.06 1.54
CA PHE A 127 12.14 -19.46 1.05
C PHE A 127 13.33 -20.26 1.59
N LYS A 128 14.54 -19.70 1.53
CA LYS A 128 15.76 -20.30 2.07
C LYS A 128 15.61 -20.66 3.55
N ASN A 129 15.09 -19.73 4.34
CA ASN A 129 14.97 -19.89 5.79
C ASN A 129 13.79 -20.80 6.20
N ASN A 130 12.67 -20.78 5.48
CA ASN A 130 11.47 -21.58 5.82
C ASN A 130 11.50 -23.01 5.26
N LEU A 131 12.07 -23.23 4.06
CA LEU A 131 12.07 -24.54 3.38
C LEU A 131 13.44 -25.23 3.35
N GLY A 132 14.52 -24.53 3.69
CA GLY A 132 15.89 -25.05 3.60
C GLY A 132 16.43 -25.20 2.16
N CYS A 133 15.69 -24.72 1.15
CA CYS A 133 16.15 -24.71 -0.23
C CYS A 133 17.28 -23.68 -0.45
N LYS A 134 18.05 -23.85 -1.52
CA LYS A 134 19.10 -22.89 -1.88
C LYS A 134 18.49 -21.71 -2.65
N TRP A 135 18.98 -20.49 -2.40
CA TRP A 135 18.49 -19.28 -3.06
C TRP A 135 19.50 -18.72 -4.04
N VAL A 136 19.07 -18.53 -5.29
CA VAL A 136 19.78 -17.80 -6.33
C VAL A 136 19.15 -16.41 -6.49
N HIS A 137 19.97 -15.37 -6.39
CA HIS A 137 19.54 -13.97 -6.55
C HIS A 137 19.97 -13.41 -7.90
N VAL A 138 19.04 -12.81 -8.66
CA VAL A 138 19.30 -12.28 -10.01
C VAL A 138 19.31 -10.76 -10.01
N VAL A 139 20.47 -10.19 -10.29
CA VAL A 139 20.68 -8.75 -10.45
C VAL A 139 20.43 -8.35 -11.91
N LEU A 140 19.40 -7.54 -12.14
CA LEU A 140 18.96 -7.07 -13.46
C LEU A 140 19.06 -5.55 -13.66
N ARG A 141 19.38 -4.78 -12.61
CA ARG A 141 19.42 -3.30 -12.63
C ARG A 141 20.42 -2.76 -11.61
N ASN A 142 21.16 -1.72 -11.97
CA ASN A 142 21.88 -0.88 -11.02
C ASN A 142 21.03 0.35 -10.66
N ALA A 143 20.35 0.33 -9.51
CA ALA A 143 19.37 1.38 -9.14
C ALA A 143 20.02 2.76 -9.00
N GLU A 144 21.15 2.85 -8.29
CA GLU A 144 21.96 4.05 -8.07
C GLU A 144 22.35 4.74 -9.38
N GLU A 145 22.88 3.98 -10.34
CA GLU A 145 23.28 4.54 -11.65
C GLU A 145 22.06 5.00 -12.47
N THR A 146 20.95 4.25 -12.46
CA THR A 146 19.72 4.71 -13.13
C THR A 146 19.11 5.95 -12.49
N ALA A 147 19.37 6.21 -11.20
CA ALA A 147 18.87 7.37 -10.48
C ALA A 147 19.59 8.67 -10.88
N MET A 148 20.84 8.60 -11.36
CA MET A 148 21.60 9.76 -11.85
C MET A 148 20.96 10.46 -13.05
N PHE A 149 20.04 9.78 -13.76
CA PHE A 149 19.30 10.30 -14.90
C PHE A 149 17.85 10.68 -14.56
N GLN A 150 17.40 10.49 -13.31
CA GLN A 150 16.03 10.80 -12.89
C GLN A 150 15.96 12.24 -12.35
N LYS A 151 14.99 13.01 -12.84
CA LYS A 151 14.78 14.42 -12.42
C LYS A 151 13.88 14.57 -11.19
N THR A 152 13.51 13.47 -10.53
CA THR A 152 12.66 13.45 -9.32
C THR A 152 13.51 13.78 -8.08
N PRO A 153 13.10 14.73 -7.21
CA PRO A 153 13.79 15.00 -5.95
C PRO A 153 13.98 13.74 -5.10
N GLY A 154 15.16 13.58 -4.48
CA GLY A 154 15.49 12.43 -3.65
C GLY A 154 15.89 11.15 -4.41
N ALA A 155 15.68 11.06 -5.73
CA ALA A 155 15.91 9.85 -6.52
C ALA A 155 17.31 9.25 -6.33
N ILE A 156 18.35 10.08 -6.27
CA ILE A 156 19.75 9.61 -6.08
C ILE A 156 19.92 8.90 -4.71
N SER A 157 19.38 9.47 -3.63
CA SER A 157 19.44 8.85 -2.29
C SER A 157 18.62 7.56 -2.23
N GLU A 158 17.49 7.50 -2.94
CA GLU A 158 16.69 6.29 -3.03
C GLU A 158 17.39 5.21 -3.89
N GLY A 159 18.04 5.60 -4.99
CA GLY A 159 18.88 4.71 -5.80
C GLY A 159 20.04 4.12 -5.01
N GLN A 160 20.69 4.92 -4.15
CA GLN A 160 21.73 4.47 -3.22
C GLN A 160 21.19 3.41 -2.23
N LYS A 161 20.08 3.68 -1.52
CA LYS A 161 19.47 2.71 -0.60
C LYS A 161 19.08 1.41 -1.30
N GLN A 162 18.52 1.50 -2.52
CA GLN A 162 18.17 0.34 -3.33
C GLN A 162 19.42 -0.46 -3.73
N ARG A 163 20.52 0.21 -4.06
CA ARG A 163 21.82 -0.41 -4.34
C ARG A 163 22.42 -1.10 -3.11
N GLU A 164 22.37 -0.45 -1.93
CA GLU A 164 22.81 -1.03 -0.66
C GLU A 164 22.01 -2.29 -0.31
N THR A 165 20.68 -2.21 -0.41
CA THR A 165 19.75 -3.33 -0.19
C THR A 165 20.01 -4.50 -1.15
N GLU A 166 20.18 -4.22 -2.45
CA GLU A 166 20.50 -5.21 -3.47
C GLU A 166 21.86 -5.91 -3.19
N VAL A 167 22.84 -5.18 -2.65
CA VAL A 167 24.13 -5.75 -2.20
C VAL A 167 23.98 -6.63 -0.95
N GLU A 168 23.14 -6.26 0.01
CA GLU A 168 22.88 -7.12 1.18
C GLU A 168 22.17 -8.42 0.79
N LEU A 169 21.19 -8.37 -0.11
CA LEU A 169 20.57 -9.56 -0.69
C LEU A 169 21.60 -10.45 -1.40
N CYS A 170 22.45 -9.84 -2.24
CA CYS A 170 23.54 -10.55 -2.91
C CYS A 170 24.51 -11.24 -1.95
N LYS A 171 24.77 -10.67 -0.75
CA LYS A 171 25.64 -11.28 0.27
C LYS A 171 24.99 -12.48 1.00
N LYS A 172 23.66 -12.56 1.03
CA LYS A 172 22.90 -13.62 1.73
C LYS A 172 22.46 -14.80 0.85
N ALA A 173 22.38 -14.60 -0.47
CA ALA A 173 22.08 -15.66 -1.43
C ALA A 173 23.14 -16.77 -1.41
N ASP A 174 22.78 -17.99 -1.84
CA ASP A 174 23.74 -19.08 -2.05
C ASP A 174 24.47 -18.95 -3.40
N MET A 175 23.90 -18.20 -4.33
CA MET A 175 24.52 -17.78 -5.59
C MET A 175 23.88 -16.48 -6.09
N VAL A 176 24.66 -15.65 -6.77
CA VAL A 176 24.20 -14.44 -7.45
C VAL A 176 24.39 -14.60 -8.95
N ILE A 177 23.36 -14.32 -9.74
CA ILE A 177 23.46 -14.11 -11.18
C ILE A 177 23.54 -12.60 -11.45
N THR A 178 24.55 -12.18 -12.19
CA THR A 178 24.64 -10.82 -12.73
C THR A 178 24.42 -10.87 -14.24
N VAL A 179 23.48 -10.09 -14.74
CA VAL A 179 23.08 -10.13 -16.16
C VAL A 179 23.94 -9.18 -16.99
N GLY A 180 25.00 -9.73 -17.59
CA GLY A 180 25.99 -9.02 -18.40
C GLY A 180 27.21 -8.53 -17.62
N SER A 181 28.30 -8.30 -18.37
CA SER A 181 29.61 -7.90 -17.84
C SER A 181 29.55 -6.65 -16.97
N LYS A 182 28.83 -5.61 -17.38
CA LYS A 182 28.61 -4.37 -16.63
C LYS A 182 28.13 -4.59 -15.21
N LEU A 183 27.07 -5.38 -15.06
CA LEU A 183 26.52 -5.73 -13.73
C LEU A 183 27.48 -6.64 -12.97
N ASN A 184 28.13 -7.59 -13.66
CA ASN A 184 29.15 -8.45 -13.05
C ASN A 184 30.28 -7.61 -12.45
N GLU A 185 30.87 -6.66 -13.17
CA GLU A 185 31.95 -5.80 -12.65
C GLU A 185 31.46 -4.88 -11.52
N THR A 186 30.32 -4.23 -11.73
CA THR A 186 29.67 -3.34 -10.74
C THR A 186 29.38 -4.06 -9.42
N PHE A 187 29.00 -5.33 -9.43
CA PHE A 187 28.70 -6.09 -8.20
C PHE A 187 29.91 -6.88 -7.67
N ARG A 188 30.87 -7.27 -8.52
CA ARG A 188 32.10 -7.98 -8.12
C ARG A 188 32.96 -7.17 -7.16
N SER A 189 32.98 -5.84 -7.28
CA SER A 189 33.64 -4.95 -6.31
C SER A 189 32.95 -4.96 -4.94
N ALA A 190 31.61 -4.89 -4.90
CA ALA A 190 30.82 -4.95 -3.67
C ALA A 190 30.79 -6.34 -3.01
N LEU A 191 31.04 -7.40 -3.78
CA LEU A 191 31.01 -8.81 -3.38
C LEU A 191 32.41 -9.44 -3.32
N HIS A 192 33.50 -8.65 -3.30
CA HIS A 192 34.88 -9.16 -3.29
C HIS A 192 35.23 -10.04 -2.07
N GLN A 193 34.42 -10.00 -1.02
CA GLN A 193 34.57 -10.79 0.21
C GLN A 193 33.83 -12.14 0.16
N CYS A 194 32.99 -12.36 -0.86
CA CYS A 194 32.28 -13.62 -1.07
C CYS A 194 33.19 -14.68 -1.72
N LYS A 195 32.77 -15.96 -1.71
CA LYS A 195 33.48 -17.04 -2.40
C LYS A 195 33.66 -16.71 -3.90
N LYS A 196 34.77 -17.12 -4.52
CA LYS A 196 35.09 -16.83 -5.94
C LYS A 196 33.97 -17.25 -6.92
N ASP A 197 33.27 -18.34 -6.61
CA ASP A 197 32.19 -18.90 -7.43
C ASP A 197 30.78 -18.44 -7.04
N HIS A 198 30.66 -17.53 -6.08
CA HIS A 198 29.41 -16.93 -5.61
C HIS A 198 28.65 -16.17 -6.70
N VAL A 199 29.38 -15.60 -7.67
CA VAL A 199 28.81 -14.84 -8.79
C VAL A 199 28.90 -15.65 -10.09
N PHE A 200 27.79 -15.71 -10.81
CA PHE A 200 27.68 -16.25 -12.17
C PHE A 200 27.29 -15.11 -13.12
N ASN A 201 28.22 -14.69 -13.97
CA ASN A 201 27.90 -13.77 -15.08
C ASN A 201 27.15 -14.55 -16.16
N LEU A 202 25.96 -14.06 -16.54
CA LEU A 202 25.15 -14.62 -17.61
C LEU A 202 24.90 -13.51 -18.64
N ILE A 203 25.33 -13.72 -19.87
CA ILE A 203 25.15 -12.79 -20.99
C ILE A 203 23.96 -13.26 -21.83
N PRO A 204 22.82 -12.54 -21.83
CA PRO A 204 21.63 -12.92 -22.60
C PRO A 204 21.93 -13.23 -24.07
N GLY A 205 21.47 -14.39 -24.54
CA GLY A 205 21.58 -14.82 -25.94
C GLY A 205 20.44 -14.33 -26.84
N ILE A 206 20.55 -14.56 -28.15
CA ILE A 206 19.48 -14.28 -29.12
C ILE A 206 18.16 -14.95 -28.72
N PHE A 207 17.06 -14.20 -28.81
CA PHE A 207 15.70 -14.65 -28.56
C PHE A 207 15.09 -15.25 -29.85
N ASP A 208 15.01 -16.57 -29.94
CA ASP A 208 14.53 -17.26 -31.15
C ASP A 208 13.03 -17.02 -31.45
N GLU A 209 12.22 -16.55 -30.50
CA GLU A 209 10.82 -16.14 -30.76
C GLU A 209 10.71 -14.94 -31.73
N PHE A 210 11.78 -14.15 -31.88
CA PHE A 210 11.85 -13.06 -32.86
C PHE A 210 12.50 -13.47 -34.20
N SER A 211 12.97 -14.71 -34.36
CA SER A 211 13.65 -15.17 -35.59
C SER A 211 12.71 -15.50 -36.76
N GLY A 212 11.60 -14.77 -36.88
CA GLY A 212 10.57 -14.96 -37.91
C GLY A 212 10.96 -14.40 -39.27
N GLU A 213 9.99 -13.80 -39.97
CA GLU A 213 10.20 -13.12 -41.25
C GLU A 213 11.18 -11.95 -41.08
N GLN A 214 12.45 -12.19 -41.41
CA GLN A 214 13.51 -11.17 -41.36
C GLN A 214 13.14 -10.01 -42.29
N LYS A 215 13.38 -8.77 -41.85
CA LYS A 215 13.06 -7.59 -42.64
C LYS A 215 13.87 -7.57 -43.93
N GLN A 216 13.21 -7.87 -45.04
CA GLN A 216 13.78 -7.76 -46.37
C GLN A 216 13.99 -6.28 -46.72
N PHE A 217 15.05 -5.96 -47.47
CA PHE A 217 15.30 -4.61 -47.93
C PHE A 217 14.15 -4.10 -48.81
N GLN A 218 13.46 -3.06 -48.35
CA GLN A 218 12.47 -2.32 -49.12
C GLN A 218 12.99 -0.90 -49.37
N ASN A 219 12.93 -0.44 -50.63
CA ASN A 219 13.37 0.91 -51.00
C ASN A 219 12.28 1.96 -50.67
N SER A 220 12.02 2.14 -49.37
CA SER A 220 11.04 3.09 -48.86
C SER A 220 11.51 4.54 -49.01
N LYS A 221 10.56 5.46 -49.25
CA LYS A 221 10.81 6.90 -49.20
C LYS A 221 11.06 7.39 -47.76
N ASN A 222 10.39 6.77 -46.80
CA ASN A 222 10.52 7.07 -45.36
C ASN A 222 11.50 6.09 -44.72
N PHE A 223 12.27 6.56 -43.75
CA PHE A 223 13.14 5.73 -42.91
C PHE A 223 12.56 5.68 -41.49
N GLU A 224 12.04 4.52 -41.11
CA GLU A 224 11.28 4.29 -39.87
C GLU A 224 12.23 3.94 -38.72
N ILE A 225 12.31 4.81 -37.72
CA ILE A 225 13.20 4.68 -36.56
C ILE A 225 12.38 4.36 -35.32
N LEU A 226 12.76 3.34 -34.55
CA LEU A 226 12.10 2.94 -33.31
C LEU A 226 12.91 3.32 -32.07
N VAL A 227 12.26 3.85 -31.05
CA VAL A 227 12.80 3.97 -29.69
C VAL A 227 11.73 3.58 -28.66
N PHE A 228 12.17 2.97 -27.56
CA PHE A 228 11.27 2.53 -26.49
C PHE A 228 11.38 3.42 -25.25
N GLY A 229 10.23 3.77 -24.67
CA GLY A 229 10.14 4.51 -23.42
C GLY A 229 8.69 4.84 -23.05
N LYS A 230 8.43 4.92 -21.74
CA LYS A 230 7.16 5.37 -21.16
C LYS A 230 7.00 6.89 -21.25
N GLY A 231 8.11 7.62 -21.25
CA GLY A 231 8.08 9.09 -21.35
C GLY A 231 7.59 9.80 -20.09
N SER A 232 7.65 9.14 -18.92
CA SER A 232 7.46 9.75 -17.61
C SER A 232 8.61 10.74 -17.29
N THR A 233 8.54 11.44 -16.16
CA THR A 233 9.64 12.31 -15.69
C THR A 233 10.93 11.52 -15.40
N GLU A 234 10.80 10.28 -14.96
CA GLU A 234 11.90 9.37 -14.60
C GLU A 234 12.53 8.72 -15.84
N ASP A 235 11.72 8.36 -16.83
CA ASP A 235 12.10 7.49 -17.94
C ASP A 235 12.53 8.26 -19.20
N PHE A 236 11.99 9.47 -19.45
CA PHE A 236 12.23 10.26 -20.66
C PHE A 236 13.70 10.67 -20.88
N GLU A 237 14.42 10.92 -19.78
CA GLU A 237 15.85 11.24 -19.79
C GLU A 237 16.68 9.95 -19.81
N LEU A 238 16.37 9.01 -18.91
CA LEU A 238 17.05 7.72 -18.77
C LEU A 238 17.07 6.92 -20.08
N LYS A 239 15.98 6.90 -20.84
CA LYS A 239 15.86 6.22 -22.15
C LYS A 239 16.33 7.04 -23.34
N GLY A 240 16.78 8.28 -23.12
CA GLY A 240 17.27 9.15 -24.19
C GLY A 240 16.22 9.51 -25.24
N LEU A 241 14.92 9.55 -24.89
CA LEU A 241 13.86 9.93 -25.83
C LEU A 241 14.12 11.32 -26.43
N HIS A 242 14.71 12.21 -25.63
CA HIS A 242 15.18 13.52 -26.05
C HIS A 242 16.31 13.46 -27.08
N VAL A 243 17.25 12.51 -26.96
CA VAL A 243 18.35 12.32 -27.92
C VAL A 243 17.79 11.87 -29.27
N ALA A 244 16.88 10.90 -29.26
CA ALA A 244 16.22 10.42 -30.48
C ALA A 244 15.42 11.54 -31.17
N ALA A 245 14.64 12.32 -30.41
CA ALA A 245 13.86 13.45 -30.93
C ALA A 245 14.76 14.52 -31.56
N LYS A 246 15.78 15.02 -30.84
CA LYS A 246 16.74 16.01 -31.35
C LYS A 246 17.46 15.52 -32.60
N ALA A 247 17.89 14.26 -32.62
CA ALA A 247 18.64 13.70 -33.75
C ALA A 247 17.77 13.59 -35.01
N VAL A 248 16.52 13.11 -34.89
CA VAL A 248 15.59 13.03 -36.01
C VAL A 248 15.14 14.41 -36.48
N ALA A 249 14.86 15.35 -35.55
CA ALA A 249 14.57 16.74 -35.87
C ALA A 249 15.72 17.41 -36.65
N HIS A 250 16.97 17.22 -36.21
CA HIS A 250 18.15 17.74 -36.91
C HIS A 250 18.31 17.17 -38.33
N LEU A 251 18.11 15.86 -38.52
CA LEU A 251 18.19 15.25 -39.85
C LEU A 251 17.10 15.74 -40.80
N ASN A 252 15.86 15.85 -40.30
CA ASN A 252 14.72 16.30 -41.08
C ASN A 252 14.80 17.78 -41.51
N LYS A 253 15.69 18.60 -40.92
CA LYS A 253 16.00 19.95 -41.41
C LYS A 253 16.70 19.95 -42.79
N TYR A 254 17.29 18.82 -43.19
CA TYR A 254 17.99 18.67 -44.47
C TYR A 254 17.30 17.66 -45.41
N GLU A 255 16.70 16.61 -44.85
CA GLU A 255 16.07 15.53 -45.62
C GLU A 255 14.80 15.06 -44.87
N PRO A 256 13.61 15.63 -45.15
CA PRO A 256 12.39 15.44 -44.34
C PRO A 256 11.70 14.10 -44.64
N SER A 257 12.32 13.02 -44.19
CA SER A 257 11.91 11.64 -44.49
C SER A 257 12.32 10.61 -43.42
N TYR A 258 12.81 11.06 -42.26
CA TYR A 258 13.05 10.21 -41.07
C TYR A 258 11.83 10.27 -40.15
N ILE A 259 11.25 9.12 -39.81
CA ILE A 259 10.06 9.02 -38.96
C ILE A 259 10.46 8.39 -37.61
N LEU A 260 10.16 9.06 -36.50
CA LEU A 260 10.41 8.54 -35.16
C LEU A 260 9.15 7.89 -34.58
N LYS A 261 9.23 6.58 -34.34
CA LYS A 261 8.21 5.78 -33.66
C LYS A 261 8.63 5.59 -32.20
N VAL A 262 7.88 6.16 -31.27
CA VAL A 262 8.11 6.04 -29.82
C VAL A 262 7.09 5.07 -29.24
N VAL A 263 7.55 3.99 -28.62
CA VAL A 263 6.69 2.91 -28.12
C VAL A 263 6.90 2.69 -26.63
N GLY A 264 5.79 2.68 -25.88
CA GLY A 264 5.81 2.39 -24.44
C GLY A 264 5.02 3.36 -23.57
N ALA A 265 4.47 4.43 -24.15
CA ALA A 265 3.63 5.39 -23.44
C ALA A 265 2.49 4.70 -22.65
N PRO A 266 2.17 5.17 -21.43
CA PRO A 266 0.96 4.76 -20.74
C PRO A 266 -0.29 5.07 -21.58
N GLU A 267 -1.33 4.25 -21.40
CA GLU A 267 -2.59 4.39 -22.11
C GLU A 267 -3.32 5.66 -21.64
N GLY A 268 -3.56 6.60 -22.55
CA GLY A 268 -4.04 7.95 -22.26
C GLY A 268 -2.93 9.01 -22.23
N GLU A 269 -1.65 8.63 -22.09
CA GLU A 269 -0.52 9.58 -22.03
C GLU A 269 0.20 9.79 -23.38
N GLN A 270 -0.24 9.13 -24.48
CA GLN A 270 0.41 9.24 -25.79
C GLN A 270 0.53 10.70 -26.28
N GLU A 271 -0.53 11.49 -26.11
CA GLU A 271 -0.60 12.89 -26.55
C GLU A 271 0.28 13.82 -25.69
N LYS A 272 0.33 13.55 -24.38
CA LYS A 272 1.22 14.23 -23.42
C LYS A 272 2.69 13.96 -23.73
N LEU A 273 3.04 12.73 -24.12
CA LEU A 273 4.39 12.40 -24.57
C LEU A 273 4.71 13.04 -25.93
N ALA A 274 3.76 13.06 -26.87
CA ALA A 274 3.95 13.73 -28.16
C ALA A 274 4.27 15.23 -27.98
N GLY A 275 3.53 15.93 -27.12
CA GLY A 275 3.83 17.33 -26.77
C GLY A 275 5.23 17.54 -26.16
N ARG A 276 5.67 16.66 -25.25
CA ARG A 276 7.03 16.69 -24.69
C ARG A 276 8.14 16.44 -25.72
N LEU A 277 7.81 15.88 -26.88
CA LEU A 277 8.76 15.63 -27.98
C LEU A 277 8.73 16.78 -29.00
N GLU A 278 7.56 17.39 -29.26
CA GLU A 278 7.44 18.63 -30.05
C GLU A 278 8.25 19.80 -29.46
N ASP A 279 8.29 19.91 -28.13
CA ASP A 279 9.15 20.84 -27.39
C ASP A 279 10.67 20.67 -27.71
N LEU A 280 11.05 19.61 -28.44
CA LEU A 280 12.42 19.31 -28.90
C LEU A 280 12.58 19.44 -30.43
N GLU A 281 11.76 20.28 -31.07
CA GLU A 281 11.80 20.64 -32.49
C GLU A 281 11.43 19.53 -33.51
N ILE A 282 10.92 18.37 -33.08
CA ILE A 282 10.40 17.34 -34.01
C ILE A 282 8.98 17.68 -34.47
N SER A 283 8.69 17.51 -35.77
CA SER A 283 7.35 17.73 -36.30
C SER A 283 6.40 16.56 -35.97
N ARG A 284 5.12 16.86 -35.74
CA ARG A 284 4.03 15.84 -35.70
C ARG A 284 3.98 14.97 -36.96
N SER A 285 4.32 15.52 -38.12
CA SER A 285 4.40 14.74 -39.37
C SER A 285 5.56 13.73 -39.42
N GLN A 286 6.43 13.74 -38.41
CA GLN A 286 7.62 12.90 -38.28
C GLN A 286 7.60 12.04 -37.00
N LEU A 287 6.51 12.07 -36.23
CA LEU A 287 6.41 11.45 -34.90
C LEU A 287 5.17 10.54 -34.79
N ILE A 288 5.40 9.29 -34.38
CA ILE A 288 4.35 8.31 -34.09
C ILE A 288 4.53 7.82 -32.66
N VAL A 289 3.64 8.23 -31.73
CA VAL A 289 3.63 7.70 -30.35
C VAL A 289 2.62 6.56 -30.25
N ARG A 290 3.04 5.39 -29.75
CA ARG A 290 2.17 4.24 -29.44
C ARG A 290 2.32 3.80 -27.99
N SER A 291 1.26 3.22 -27.45
CA SER A 291 1.27 2.57 -26.12
C SER A 291 2.10 1.27 -26.13
N PHE A 292 2.40 0.74 -24.94
CA PHE A 292 3.17 -0.50 -24.79
C PHE A 292 2.41 -1.74 -25.32
N TYR A 293 3.07 -2.57 -26.13
CA TYR A 293 2.52 -3.83 -26.63
C TYR A 293 2.63 -4.95 -25.59
N LYS A 294 1.51 -5.37 -25.02
CA LYS A 294 1.45 -6.48 -24.04
C LYS A 294 1.80 -7.85 -24.66
N GLU A 295 1.52 -8.04 -25.94
CA GLU A 295 1.74 -9.30 -26.67
C GLU A 295 3.08 -9.33 -27.44
N ARG A 296 3.91 -10.34 -27.18
CA ARG A 296 5.23 -10.49 -27.84
C ARG A 296 5.13 -10.65 -29.37
N ARG A 297 4.02 -11.19 -29.90
CA ARG A 297 3.76 -11.27 -31.36
C ARG A 297 3.61 -9.90 -32.01
N LYS A 298 2.99 -8.92 -31.33
CA LYS A 298 2.86 -7.54 -31.82
C LYS A 298 4.19 -6.79 -31.75
N LEU A 299 5.05 -7.11 -30.78
CA LEU A 299 6.43 -6.63 -30.72
C LEU A 299 7.28 -7.17 -31.88
N ALA A 300 7.14 -8.46 -32.25
CA ALA A 300 7.79 -9.02 -33.44
C ALA A 300 7.34 -8.33 -34.74
N GLN A 301 6.04 -8.07 -34.89
CA GLN A 301 5.50 -7.30 -36.01
C GLN A 301 6.06 -5.86 -36.04
N LEU A 302 6.10 -5.17 -34.90
CA LEU A 302 6.69 -3.84 -34.77
C LEU A 302 8.17 -3.80 -35.23
N PHE A 303 8.96 -4.82 -34.91
CA PHE A 303 10.34 -4.91 -35.41
C PHE A 303 10.40 -5.06 -36.94
N SER A 304 9.48 -5.80 -37.56
CA SER A 304 9.39 -5.90 -39.03
C SER A 304 8.95 -4.58 -39.71
N GLU A 305 8.21 -3.70 -39.01
CA GLU A 305 7.83 -2.39 -39.55
C GLU A 305 9.05 -1.46 -39.76
N VAL A 306 10.05 -1.49 -38.87
CA VAL A 306 11.04 -0.40 -38.69
C VAL A 306 12.41 -0.70 -39.30
N ASP A 307 13.13 0.33 -39.77
CA ASP A 307 14.43 0.19 -40.46
C ASP A 307 15.63 0.21 -39.50
N LEU A 308 15.43 0.80 -38.32
CA LEU A 308 16.48 1.02 -37.33
C LEU A 308 15.87 1.10 -35.92
N VAL A 309 16.47 0.44 -34.94
CA VAL A 309 16.13 0.61 -33.51
C VAL A 309 17.23 1.38 -32.80
N LEU A 310 16.85 2.41 -32.03
CA LEU A 310 17.73 3.17 -31.17
C LEU A 310 17.54 2.75 -29.71
N MET A 311 18.65 2.63 -28.98
CA MET A 311 18.68 2.59 -27.52
C MET A 311 19.63 3.68 -27.00
N PRO A 312 19.21 4.97 -27.06
CA PRO A 312 20.05 6.11 -26.73
C PRO A 312 20.07 6.44 -25.23
N SER A 313 19.83 5.44 -24.38
CA SER A 313 19.73 5.57 -22.94
C SER A 313 20.98 6.23 -22.33
N GLY A 314 20.79 7.03 -21.28
CA GLY A 314 21.91 7.54 -20.47
C GLY A 314 22.67 6.42 -19.76
N THR A 315 21.94 5.37 -19.36
CA THR A 315 22.48 4.08 -18.96
C THR A 315 21.49 2.96 -19.25
N GLU A 316 22.00 1.78 -19.60
CA GLU A 316 21.29 0.51 -19.40
C GLU A 316 22.14 -0.44 -18.56
N ALA A 317 21.47 -1.33 -17.83
CA ALA A 317 22.12 -2.42 -17.12
C ALA A 317 22.62 -3.48 -18.10
N PHE A 318 21.73 -3.96 -18.97
CA PHE A 318 22.09 -4.76 -20.14
C PHE A 318 21.57 -4.13 -21.44
N GLY A 319 20.27 -3.83 -21.53
CA GLY A 319 19.65 -3.29 -22.75
C GLY A 319 18.96 -4.34 -23.61
N LEU A 320 18.16 -5.23 -22.99
CA LEU A 320 17.49 -6.35 -23.67
C LEU A 320 16.64 -5.92 -24.88
N THR A 321 16.04 -4.74 -24.87
CA THR A 321 15.22 -4.25 -26.00
C THR A 321 16.00 -4.10 -27.30
N ALA A 322 17.29 -3.75 -27.24
CA ALA A 322 18.16 -3.76 -28.42
C ALA A 322 18.61 -5.18 -28.79
N LEU A 323 18.70 -6.11 -27.83
CA LEU A 323 18.94 -7.53 -28.12
C LEU A 323 17.71 -8.20 -28.74
N GLU A 324 16.48 -7.83 -28.34
CA GLU A 324 15.22 -8.27 -28.97
C GLU A 324 15.16 -7.79 -30.43
N ALA A 325 15.52 -6.52 -30.69
CA ALA A 325 15.64 -5.98 -32.05
C ALA A 325 16.71 -6.69 -32.90
N LEU A 326 17.90 -6.93 -32.34
CA LEU A 326 18.96 -7.72 -32.99
C LEU A 326 18.52 -9.17 -33.24
N SER A 327 17.70 -9.74 -32.36
CA SER A 327 17.14 -11.09 -32.52
C SER A 327 16.17 -11.19 -33.69
N ALA A 328 15.43 -10.11 -33.98
CA ALA A 328 14.63 -9.92 -35.19
C ALA A 328 15.46 -9.61 -36.46
N GLY A 329 16.77 -9.40 -36.32
CA GLY A 329 17.67 -9.03 -37.43
C GLY A 329 17.57 -7.56 -37.86
N VAL A 330 16.93 -6.70 -37.05
CA VAL A 330 16.84 -5.26 -37.34
C VAL A 330 18.16 -4.58 -36.97
N PRO A 331 18.68 -3.63 -37.78
CA PRO A 331 19.83 -2.82 -37.42
C PRO A 331 19.59 -2.06 -36.11
N ILE A 332 20.63 -2.00 -35.26
CA ILE A 332 20.59 -1.30 -33.97
C ILE A 332 21.66 -0.20 -33.90
N LEU A 333 21.34 0.88 -33.18
CA LEU A 333 22.31 1.82 -32.62
C LEU A 333 22.08 1.95 -31.12
N ILE A 334 23.13 1.78 -30.32
CA ILE A 334 23.03 1.72 -28.86
C ILE A 334 24.03 2.65 -28.17
N THR A 335 23.66 3.12 -26.97
CA THR A 335 24.57 3.77 -26.05
C THR A 335 25.73 2.84 -25.67
N HIS A 336 26.95 3.37 -25.67
CA HIS A 336 28.12 2.67 -25.12
C HIS A 336 27.96 2.31 -23.63
N ASN A 337 27.13 3.05 -22.88
CA ASN A 337 26.92 2.81 -21.45
C ASN A 337 25.89 1.69 -21.19
N SER A 338 26.10 0.51 -21.77
CA SER A 338 25.19 -0.65 -21.66
C SER A 338 25.93 -1.99 -21.70
N GLY A 339 25.48 -2.97 -20.91
CA GLY A 339 26.08 -4.32 -20.91
C GLY A 339 25.97 -5.06 -22.26
N LEU A 340 25.02 -4.69 -23.12
CA LEU A 340 24.99 -5.17 -24.51
C LEU A 340 26.09 -4.54 -25.37
N ALA A 341 26.49 -3.28 -25.14
CA ALA A 341 27.61 -2.68 -25.86
C ALA A 341 28.91 -3.41 -25.55
N GLU A 342 29.21 -3.66 -24.28
CA GLU A 342 30.36 -4.48 -23.86
C GLU A 342 30.32 -5.89 -24.50
N ALA A 343 29.16 -6.56 -24.46
CA ALA A 343 29.01 -7.87 -25.09
C ALA A 343 29.21 -7.84 -26.62
N LEU A 344 28.89 -6.71 -27.28
CA LEU A 344 29.08 -6.49 -28.72
C LEU A 344 30.50 -6.04 -29.09
N GLU A 345 31.27 -5.42 -28.20
CA GLU A 345 32.68 -5.12 -28.46
C GLU A 345 33.50 -6.41 -28.68
N GLU A 346 33.12 -7.49 -28.01
CA GLU A 346 33.73 -8.81 -28.25
C GLU A 346 33.11 -9.63 -29.41
N VAL A 347 32.30 -9.03 -30.30
CA VAL A 347 31.66 -9.70 -31.45
C VAL A 347 31.95 -8.95 -32.76
N LEU A 348 32.25 -9.70 -33.83
CA LEU A 348 32.51 -9.14 -35.16
C LEU A 348 31.32 -8.28 -35.63
N PHE A 349 31.63 -7.09 -36.17
CA PHE A 349 30.69 -6.00 -36.53
C PHE A 349 30.03 -5.23 -35.35
N GLY A 350 30.10 -5.71 -34.11
CA GLY A 350 29.34 -5.13 -32.99
C GLY A 350 29.69 -3.66 -32.66
N HIS A 351 30.97 -3.30 -32.70
CA HIS A 351 31.42 -1.89 -32.52
C HIS A 351 30.80 -0.93 -33.58
N GLY A 352 30.39 -1.44 -34.74
CA GLY A 352 29.70 -0.66 -35.78
C GLY A 352 28.30 -0.14 -35.38
N CYS A 353 27.75 -0.66 -34.27
CA CYS A 353 26.44 -0.29 -33.69
C CYS A 353 26.54 0.60 -32.44
N ILE A 354 27.75 0.85 -31.92
CA ILE A 354 27.95 1.58 -30.65
C ILE A 354 28.06 3.10 -30.92
N VAL A 355 27.46 3.89 -30.03
CA VAL A 355 27.48 5.36 -30.04
C VAL A 355 27.99 5.88 -28.70
N HIS A 356 29.11 6.62 -28.73
CA HIS A 356 29.80 7.09 -27.52
C HIS A 356 29.37 8.48 -27.03
N LYS A 357 28.79 9.35 -27.89
CA LYS A 357 28.44 10.74 -27.55
C LYS A 357 27.05 11.12 -28.06
N GLU A 358 26.34 12.00 -27.34
CA GLU A 358 25.01 12.49 -27.75
C GLU A 358 25.03 13.14 -29.15
N ALA A 359 26.09 13.90 -29.46
CA ALA A 359 26.25 14.59 -30.74
C ALA A 359 26.38 13.65 -31.96
N ASP A 360 26.84 12.41 -31.76
CA ASP A 360 27.16 11.48 -32.85
C ASP A 360 25.90 10.78 -33.42
N TRP A 361 24.78 10.79 -32.69
CA TRP A 361 23.57 10.01 -33.04
C TRP A 361 22.99 10.38 -34.41
N ALA A 362 22.87 11.67 -34.74
CA ALA A 362 22.32 12.10 -36.02
C ALA A 362 23.15 11.57 -37.20
N GLU A 363 24.47 11.70 -37.15
CA GLU A 363 25.35 11.21 -38.22
C GLU A 363 25.39 9.67 -38.26
N LYS A 364 25.35 8.97 -37.12
CA LYS A 364 25.25 7.50 -37.08
C LYS A 364 23.93 6.99 -37.69
N ILE A 365 22.79 7.64 -37.43
CA ILE A 365 21.48 7.32 -38.03
C ILE A 365 21.51 7.54 -39.55
N LYS A 366 22.08 8.66 -40.00
CA LYS A 366 22.25 9.01 -41.42
C LYS A 366 23.18 8.03 -42.15
N GLN A 367 24.24 7.54 -41.50
CA GLN A 367 25.09 6.47 -42.02
C GLN A 367 24.35 5.13 -42.09
N ALA A 368 23.53 4.79 -41.09
CA ALA A 368 22.71 3.59 -41.11
C ALA A 368 21.71 3.59 -42.29
N ARG A 369 21.06 4.74 -42.57
CA ARG A 369 20.18 4.90 -43.72
C ARG A 369 20.92 4.76 -45.06
N LYS A 370 22.01 5.50 -45.25
CA LYS A 370 22.78 5.48 -46.51
C LYS A 370 23.19 4.08 -46.93
N ASN A 371 23.52 3.23 -45.96
CA ASN A 371 24.03 1.88 -46.18
C ASN A 371 22.98 0.80 -45.85
N LEU A 372 21.67 1.10 -45.82
CA LEU A 372 20.64 0.23 -45.24
C LEU A 372 20.69 -1.24 -45.70
N LYS A 373 20.92 -1.52 -46.99
CA LYS A 373 21.07 -2.91 -47.49
C LYS A 373 22.24 -3.62 -46.79
N THR A 374 23.41 -3.00 -46.78
CA THR A 374 24.61 -3.51 -46.11
C THR A 374 24.42 -3.57 -44.59
N ARG A 375 23.67 -2.64 -43.98
CA ARG A 375 23.35 -2.69 -42.54
C ARG A 375 22.41 -3.85 -42.17
N LEU A 376 21.49 -4.25 -43.05
CA LEU A 376 20.68 -5.46 -42.86
C LEU A 376 21.53 -6.74 -42.99
N GLU A 377 22.45 -6.77 -43.95
CA GLU A 377 23.43 -7.86 -44.11
C GLU A 377 24.36 -7.96 -42.89
N GLU A 378 24.90 -6.84 -42.42
CA GLU A 378 25.69 -6.73 -41.17
C GLU A 378 24.89 -7.12 -39.93
N ALA A 379 23.63 -6.69 -39.79
CA ALA A 379 22.79 -7.05 -38.64
C ALA A 379 22.52 -8.56 -38.59
N SER A 380 22.30 -9.21 -39.75
CA SER A 380 22.14 -10.66 -39.84
C SER A 380 23.44 -11.40 -39.48
N MET A 381 24.60 -10.94 -39.98
CA MET A 381 25.91 -11.49 -39.59
C MET A 381 26.20 -11.31 -38.10
N LEU A 382 25.95 -10.12 -37.56
CA LEU A 382 26.15 -9.76 -36.15
C LEU A 382 25.27 -10.63 -35.24
N ARG A 383 23.97 -10.74 -35.54
CA ARG A 383 23.01 -11.61 -34.86
C ARG A 383 23.50 -13.05 -34.81
N ASN A 384 23.99 -13.59 -35.92
CA ASN A 384 24.46 -14.96 -35.99
C ASN A 384 25.76 -15.17 -35.19
N LYS A 385 26.73 -14.25 -35.29
CA LYS A 385 27.98 -14.31 -34.49
C LYS A 385 27.74 -14.10 -33.00
N TYR A 386 26.77 -13.27 -32.63
CA TYR A 386 26.30 -13.12 -31.25
C TYR A 386 25.64 -14.41 -30.74
N LYS A 387 24.81 -15.08 -31.56
CA LYS A 387 24.20 -16.38 -31.20
C LYS A 387 25.24 -17.50 -31.02
N GLU A 388 26.26 -17.54 -31.87
CA GLU A 388 27.39 -18.48 -31.74
C GLU A 388 28.16 -18.27 -30.42
N LYS A 389 28.38 -17.00 -30.01
CA LYS A 389 29.18 -16.67 -28.83
C LYS A 389 28.41 -16.77 -27.51
N TYR A 390 27.19 -16.24 -27.46
CA TYR A 390 26.37 -16.16 -26.24
C TYR A 390 25.17 -17.10 -26.33
N CYS A 391 25.46 -18.39 -26.48
CA CYS A 391 24.43 -19.42 -26.52
C CYS A 391 23.71 -19.54 -25.17
N TRP A 392 22.37 -19.53 -25.19
CA TRP A 392 21.55 -19.74 -23.98
C TRP A 392 21.75 -21.13 -23.38
N ARG A 393 21.73 -22.19 -24.21
CA ARG A 393 21.82 -23.59 -23.77
C ARG A 393 23.11 -23.87 -23.02
N ASP A 394 24.24 -23.37 -23.52
CA ASP A 394 25.56 -23.67 -22.96
C ASP A 394 25.76 -22.93 -21.63
N GLN A 395 25.31 -21.68 -21.54
CA GLN A 395 25.28 -20.91 -20.28
C GLN A 395 24.34 -21.54 -19.25
N CYS A 396 23.15 -21.98 -19.64
CA CYS A 396 22.22 -22.69 -18.76
C CYS A 396 22.80 -24.03 -18.27
N THR A 397 23.53 -24.75 -19.14
CA THR A 397 24.21 -26.00 -18.78
C THR A 397 25.36 -25.74 -17.79
N ALA A 398 26.15 -24.69 -17.99
CA ALA A 398 27.19 -24.27 -17.05
C ALA A 398 26.60 -23.82 -15.70
N PHE A 399 25.49 -23.08 -15.71
CA PHE A 399 24.76 -22.67 -14.52
C PHE A 399 24.25 -23.87 -13.71
N VAL A 400 23.53 -24.81 -14.35
CA VAL A 400 23.05 -26.03 -13.69
C VAL A 400 24.21 -26.89 -13.18
N THR A 401 25.36 -26.87 -13.84
CA THR A 401 26.58 -27.54 -13.35
C THR A 401 27.08 -26.91 -12.04
N LYS A 402 27.06 -25.57 -11.91
CA LYS A 402 27.33 -24.90 -10.62
C LYS A 402 26.27 -25.19 -9.56
N LEU A 403 24.98 -25.22 -9.90
CA LEU A 403 23.92 -25.60 -8.95
C LEU A 403 24.11 -27.04 -8.44
N ARG A 404 24.49 -27.98 -9.31
CA ARG A 404 24.80 -29.37 -8.94
C ARG A 404 26.00 -29.44 -7.99
N ALA A 405 27.02 -28.60 -8.17
CA ALA A 405 28.13 -28.47 -7.23
C ALA A 405 27.65 -27.99 -5.85
N LEU A 406 26.91 -26.87 -5.78
CA LEU A 406 26.36 -26.31 -4.53
C LEU A 406 25.47 -27.30 -3.76
N HIS A 407 24.62 -28.06 -4.46
CA HIS A 407 23.81 -29.11 -3.84
C HIS A 407 24.71 -30.23 -3.26
N SER A 408 25.76 -30.64 -3.99
CA SER A 408 26.68 -31.71 -3.57
C SER A 408 27.62 -31.34 -2.41
N GLU A 409 27.92 -30.06 -2.20
CA GLU A 409 28.68 -29.58 -1.04
C GLU A 409 27.82 -29.73 0.23
N CYS A 410 26.57 -29.24 0.17
CA CYS A 410 25.63 -29.30 1.28
C CYS A 410 25.35 -30.74 1.77
N ALA A 411 25.30 -31.72 0.85
CA ALA A 411 25.15 -33.13 1.21
C ALA A 411 26.33 -33.67 2.03
N LYS A 412 27.56 -33.27 1.72
CA LYS A 412 28.77 -33.69 2.43
C LYS A 412 28.88 -33.06 3.81
N GLU A 413 28.46 -31.81 3.96
CA GLU A 413 28.41 -31.12 5.26
C GLU A 413 27.43 -31.82 6.21
N VAL A 414 26.24 -32.22 5.74
CA VAL A 414 25.25 -32.97 6.52
C VAL A 414 25.72 -34.41 6.84
N GLU A 415 26.41 -35.08 5.91
CA GLU A 415 27.05 -36.38 6.21
C GLU A 415 28.17 -36.25 7.25
N GLN A 416 28.96 -35.17 7.24
CA GLN A 416 30.01 -34.94 8.23
C GLN A 416 29.46 -34.55 9.60
N GLU A 417 28.42 -33.71 9.70
CA GLU A 417 27.74 -33.44 10.96
C GLU A 417 27.15 -34.71 11.60
N SER A 418 26.49 -35.55 10.79
CA SER A 418 25.86 -36.78 11.27
C SER A 418 26.88 -37.86 11.63
N GLN A 419 28.05 -37.90 10.98
CA GLN A 419 29.18 -38.71 11.41
C GLN A 419 29.85 -38.16 12.69
N GLY A 420 29.98 -36.84 12.84
CA GLY A 420 30.51 -36.21 14.05
C GLY A 420 29.63 -36.48 15.29
N LYS A 421 28.31 -36.34 15.14
CA LYS A 421 27.32 -36.70 16.18
C LYS A 421 27.39 -38.20 16.53
N ARG A 422 27.63 -39.09 15.56
CA ARG A 422 27.88 -40.53 15.78
C ARG A 422 29.21 -40.83 16.46
N HIS A 423 30.27 -40.05 16.21
CA HIS A 423 31.56 -40.21 16.89
C HIS A 423 31.49 -39.79 18.36
N SER A 424 30.82 -38.67 18.66
CA SER A 424 30.57 -38.23 20.03
C SER A 424 29.79 -39.30 20.82
N ALA A 425 28.70 -39.84 20.25
CA ALA A 425 27.92 -40.92 20.85
C ALA A 425 28.71 -42.25 21.04
N ARG A 426 29.86 -42.42 20.38
CA ARG A 426 30.72 -43.61 20.52
C ARG A 426 31.85 -43.45 21.55
N GLN A 427 32.06 -42.26 22.12
CA GLN A 427 33.06 -42.02 23.17
C GLN A 427 32.48 -42.01 24.61
N GLN A 428 31.19 -42.29 24.78
CA GLN A 428 30.52 -42.31 26.09
C GLN A 428 30.02 -43.72 26.52
N LEU A 429 30.59 -44.80 25.97
CA LEU A 429 30.20 -46.19 26.27
C LEU A 429 31.39 -47.08 26.67
N ALA A 430 31.98 -46.75 27.82
CA ALA A 430 32.70 -47.62 28.76
C ALA A 430 32.60 -46.92 30.13
N ASP A 431 32.37 -47.57 31.28
CA ASP A 431 32.27 -49.02 31.60
C ASP A 431 31.12 -49.27 32.64
N PRO A 432 30.86 -50.51 33.14
CA PRO A 432 29.49 -50.92 33.52
C PRO A 432 29.25 -51.14 35.05
N ALA A 433 28.12 -51.84 35.33
CA ALA A 433 27.57 -52.33 36.61
C ALA A 433 26.44 -51.45 37.22
N LYS A 434 25.34 -52.02 37.79
CA LYS A 434 25.03 -53.45 38.06
C LYS A 434 23.50 -53.73 38.01
N ASP A 435 23.17 -55.02 37.83
CA ASP A 435 21.82 -55.59 37.64
C ASP A 435 21.05 -55.80 38.99
N PRO A 436 19.77 -56.27 39.03
CA PRO A 436 18.77 -55.71 39.94
C PRO A 436 18.06 -56.78 40.81
N ASN A 437 16.74 -56.62 41.02
CA ASN A 437 15.85 -57.37 41.94
C ASN A 437 16.04 -56.98 43.42
N GLN A 438 15.01 -57.03 44.28
CA GLN A 438 13.71 -57.73 44.15
C GLN A 438 12.54 -56.91 44.74
N SER A 439 11.30 -57.28 44.43
CA SER A 439 10.08 -56.54 44.81
C SER A 439 9.28 -57.21 45.94
N ALA A 440 8.69 -56.41 46.85
CA ALA A 440 7.64 -56.88 47.77
C ALA A 440 6.74 -55.76 48.35
N SER A 441 5.43 -56.03 48.37
CA SER A 441 4.37 -55.59 49.31
C SER A 441 4.28 -54.14 49.85
N LYS A 442 3.13 -53.54 49.52
CA LYS A 442 2.44 -52.40 50.16
C LYS A 442 2.40 -52.40 51.70
N THR A 443 2.42 -51.20 52.27
CA THR A 443 1.59 -50.64 53.37
C THR A 443 2.02 -49.17 53.50
N ASP A 444 1.22 -48.18 53.91
CA ASP A 444 -0.20 -47.86 53.82
C ASP A 444 -0.33 -46.38 54.27
N PHE A 445 -1.49 -45.74 54.07
CA PHE A 445 -1.85 -44.36 54.45
C PHE A 445 -0.96 -43.57 55.45
N SER A 446 -0.52 -42.35 55.06
CA SER A 446 -1.18 -41.07 55.46
C SER A 446 -0.39 -39.80 55.10
N SER A 447 -1.00 -38.62 55.35
CA SER A 447 -0.45 -37.25 55.22
C SER A 447 -0.17 -36.71 53.80
N VAL A 448 -1.23 -36.29 53.10
CA VAL A 448 -1.11 -35.32 51.99
C VAL A 448 -1.15 -33.91 52.57
N SER A 449 -0.02 -33.18 52.50
CA SER A 449 0.02 -31.72 52.65
C SER A 449 0.38 -31.09 51.30
N GLY A 450 -0.53 -30.29 50.74
CA GLY A 450 -0.52 -29.97 49.31
C GLY A 450 0.64 -29.07 48.85
N LYS A 451 1.47 -29.57 47.91
CA LYS A 451 2.29 -28.72 47.05
C LYS A 451 1.39 -28.06 46.00
N ARG A 452 1.07 -26.78 46.23
CA ARG A 452 0.30 -25.94 45.30
C ARG A 452 1.07 -25.81 43.97
N LEU A 453 0.57 -26.43 42.90
CA LEU A 453 1.10 -26.28 41.55
C LEU A 453 1.14 -24.78 41.19
N LYS A 454 2.28 -24.30 40.67
CA LYS A 454 2.34 -22.97 40.07
C LYS A 454 1.46 -22.96 38.82
N ALA A 455 0.62 -21.94 38.67
CA ALA A 455 -0.13 -21.74 37.44
C ALA A 455 0.84 -21.51 36.27
N ALA A 456 0.46 -21.98 35.07
CA ALA A 456 1.21 -21.67 33.86
C ALA A 456 1.17 -20.16 33.60
N VAL A 457 2.33 -19.58 33.28
CA VAL A 457 2.44 -18.15 32.91
C VAL A 457 2.08 -18.03 31.44
N MET A 458 1.04 -17.25 31.15
CA MET A 458 0.58 -16.99 29.78
C MET A 458 1.43 -15.88 29.14
N LYS A 459 2.06 -16.17 28.01
CA LYS A 459 2.81 -15.20 27.22
C LYS A 459 1.91 -14.52 26.19
N ILE A 460 1.95 -13.18 26.15
CA ILE A 460 1.21 -12.38 25.17
C ILE A 460 2.20 -11.39 24.54
N THR A 461 2.27 -11.36 23.20
CA THR A 461 3.13 -10.42 22.47
C THR A 461 2.33 -9.47 21.59
N PHE A 462 2.56 -8.18 21.76
CA PHE A 462 2.01 -7.13 20.92
C PHE A 462 2.90 -6.94 19.69
N LEU A 463 2.30 -6.89 18.50
CA LEU A 463 2.94 -6.32 17.31
C LEU A 463 2.67 -4.82 17.31
N THR A 464 3.72 -4.00 17.31
CA THR A 464 3.58 -2.54 17.35
C THR A 464 4.64 -1.84 16.52
N GLU A 465 4.29 -0.69 15.93
CA GLU A 465 5.21 0.08 15.08
C GLU A 465 6.15 0.98 15.89
N GLU A 466 5.79 1.35 17.12
CA GLU A 466 6.54 2.23 18.04
C GLU A 466 6.20 1.91 19.51
N TRP A 467 7.02 2.37 20.47
CA TRP A 467 6.74 2.19 21.91
C TRP A 467 6.73 3.50 22.72
N THR A 468 7.87 4.16 22.91
CA THR A 468 7.94 5.48 23.60
C THR A 468 7.50 6.64 22.71
N GLN A 469 7.68 6.48 21.40
CA GLN A 469 7.22 7.46 20.41
C GLN A 469 5.71 7.33 20.21
N SER A 470 5.06 8.45 19.91
CA SER A 470 3.60 8.55 19.70
C SER A 470 3.28 9.12 18.30
N THR A 471 4.15 8.88 17.30
CA THR A 471 4.01 9.41 15.93
C THR A 471 2.82 8.82 15.18
N LYS A 472 2.35 7.63 15.58
CA LYS A 472 1.14 6.94 15.11
C LYS A 472 -0.12 7.37 15.88
N GLY A 473 0.01 8.26 16.86
CA GLY A 473 -1.10 8.88 17.59
C GLY A 473 -1.85 7.91 18.50
N SER A 474 -3.18 8.03 18.53
CA SER A 474 -4.06 7.29 19.44
C SER A 474 -3.89 5.76 19.39
N CYS A 475 -3.45 5.20 18.26
CA CYS A 475 -3.23 3.76 18.10
C CYS A 475 -2.09 3.24 18.99
N SER A 476 -0.93 3.93 19.04
CA SER A 476 0.19 3.54 19.90
C SER A 476 -0.08 3.83 21.37
N THR A 477 -0.76 4.93 21.70
CA THR A 477 -1.26 5.19 23.06
C THR A 477 -2.12 4.04 23.60
N PHE A 478 -3.09 3.56 22.82
CA PHE A 478 -3.95 2.43 23.22
C PHE A 478 -3.13 1.16 23.47
N MET A 479 -2.34 0.74 22.48
CA MET A 479 -1.61 -0.53 22.53
C MET A 479 -0.58 -0.52 23.67
N ARG A 480 0.11 0.61 23.90
CA ARG A 480 1.04 0.77 25.04
C ARG A 480 0.32 0.71 26.39
N GLN A 481 -0.80 1.41 26.57
CA GLN A 481 -1.52 1.35 27.84
C GLN A 481 -2.08 -0.05 28.11
N MET A 482 -2.67 -0.70 27.11
CA MET A 482 -3.17 -2.08 27.24
C MET A 482 -2.06 -3.07 27.61
N ALA A 483 -0.86 -2.95 27.02
CA ALA A 483 0.29 -3.79 27.37
C ALA A 483 0.76 -3.58 28.83
N ILE A 484 0.79 -2.33 29.30
CA ILE A 484 1.16 -1.97 30.69
C ILE A 484 0.12 -2.48 31.70
N GLU A 485 -1.16 -2.41 31.39
CA GLU A 485 -2.22 -2.86 32.31
C GLU A 485 -2.32 -4.39 32.37
N LEU A 486 -1.91 -5.09 31.30
CA LEU A 486 -1.78 -6.55 31.30
C LEU A 486 -0.51 -7.05 32.03
N SER A 487 0.62 -6.34 31.96
CA SER A 487 1.85 -6.76 32.65
C SER A 487 1.76 -6.67 34.18
N ARG A 488 0.76 -5.95 34.69
CA ARG A 488 0.36 -5.88 36.11
C ARG A 488 -0.46 -7.08 36.60
N LEU A 489 -0.79 -8.05 35.74
CA LEU A 489 -1.62 -9.21 36.09
C LEU A 489 -0.79 -10.45 36.42
N GLU A 490 -1.21 -11.19 37.46
CA GLU A 490 -0.52 -12.40 37.88
C GLU A 490 -0.58 -13.52 36.82
N ASN A 491 0.56 -14.19 36.64
CA ASN A 491 0.76 -15.28 35.67
C ASN A 491 0.48 -14.86 34.21
N VAL A 492 0.88 -13.63 33.88
CA VAL A 492 0.95 -13.10 32.51
C VAL A 492 2.36 -12.55 32.27
N GLU A 493 2.93 -12.84 31.10
CA GLU A 493 4.19 -12.29 30.62
C GLU A 493 3.92 -11.49 29.34
N ILE A 494 4.30 -10.21 29.31
CA ILE A 494 4.05 -9.32 28.17
C ILE A 494 5.34 -9.07 27.39
N GLY A 495 5.24 -9.22 26.08
CA GLY A 495 6.26 -8.80 25.13
C GLY A 495 5.74 -7.75 24.14
N ILE A 496 6.65 -6.98 23.56
CA ILE A 496 6.43 -6.18 22.36
C ILE A 496 7.43 -6.61 21.28
N LEU A 497 6.94 -6.85 20.06
CA LEU A 497 7.77 -7.00 18.86
C LEU A 497 7.62 -5.71 18.06
N ILE A 498 8.73 -5.00 17.89
CA ILE A 498 8.82 -3.64 17.34
C ILE A 498 9.92 -3.61 16.26
N PRO A 499 9.77 -2.90 15.12
CA PRO A 499 10.71 -2.99 14.00
C PRO A 499 12.16 -2.63 14.34
N SER A 500 12.34 -1.65 15.22
CA SER A 500 13.60 -1.37 15.91
C SER A 500 13.29 -0.64 17.21
N ALA A 501 14.02 -0.97 18.28
CA ALA A 501 13.81 -0.44 19.62
C ALA A 501 15.00 0.42 20.03
N SER A 502 14.75 1.71 20.25
CA SER A 502 15.75 2.63 20.77
C SER A 502 16.16 2.25 22.21
N PRO A 503 17.29 2.76 22.72
CA PRO A 503 17.65 2.58 24.13
C PRO A 503 16.55 3.05 25.09
N ASN A 504 15.84 4.13 24.73
CA ASN A 504 14.72 4.65 25.52
C ASN A 504 13.52 3.69 25.53
N ASP A 505 13.22 3.02 24.42
CA ASP A 505 12.13 2.03 24.37
C ASP A 505 12.40 0.84 25.29
N LYS A 506 13.65 0.36 25.30
CA LYS A 506 14.11 -0.76 26.14
C LYS A 506 14.05 -0.39 27.63
N VAL A 507 14.60 0.76 28.00
CA VAL A 507 14.55 1.28 29.38
C VAL A 507 13.13 1.60 29.83
N ASP A 508 12.23 2.03 28.94
CA ASP A 508 10.85 2.31 29.31
C ASP A 508 10.00 1.05 29.48
N ALA A 509 10.14 0.06 28.61
CA ALA A 509 9.45 -1.23 28.72
C ALA A 509 9.86 -2.00 29.99
N GLU A 510 11.14 -1.92 30.37
CA GLU A 510 11.67 -2.57 31.58
C GLU A 510 10.97 -2.10 32.87
N LYS A 511 10.61 -0.81 32.98
CA LYS A 511 9.85 -0.23 34.11
C LYS A 511 8.53 -0.95 34.38
N TYR A 512 7.95 -1.55 33.34
CA TYR A 512 6.66 -2.24 33.38
C TYR A 512 6.79 -3.76 33.28
N ASN A 513 8.02 -4.31 33.38
CA ASN A 513 8.33 -5.73 33.17
C ASN A 513 7.85 -6.26 31.80
N ILE A 514 8.01 -5.44 30.76
CA ILE A 514 7.67 -5.78 29.36
C ILE A 514 8.94 -6.14 28.61
N LYS A 515 8.95 -7.31 27.96
CA LYS A 515 10.09 -7.77 27.15
C LYS A 515 10.07 -7.14 25.76
N VAL A 516 11.18 -6.53 25.35
CA VAL A 516 11.32 -5.96 24.00
C VAL A 516 11.99 -6.96 23.08
N PHE A 517 11.37 -7.22 21.93
CA PHE A 517 11.90 -8.02 20.84
C PHE A 517 12.02 -7.15 19.59
N GLU A 518 13.11 -7.34 18.84
CA GLU A 518 13.30 -6.78 17.50
C GLU A 518 13.31 -7.93 16.49
N PRO A 519 12.74 -7.76 15.28
CA PRO A 519 12.72 -8.81 14.28
C PRO A 519 14.11 -9.11 13.72
N GLU A 520 14.24 -10.28 13.09
CA GLU A 520 15.40 -10.60 12.27
C GLU A 520 15.52 -9.63 11.08
N ASN A 521 16.75 -9.28 10.67
CA ASN A 521 16.96 -8.43 9.50
C ASN A 521 16.66 -9.19 8.18
N TYR A 522 15.61 -8.80 7.47
CA TYR A 522 15.28 -9.23 6.11
C TYR A 522 15.37 -8.01 5.15
N PRO A 523 16.53 -7.76 4.50
CA PRO A 523 16.69 -6.66 3.56
C PRO A 523 15.67 -6.73 2.43
N GLY A 524 15.18 -5.58 1.98
CA GLY A 524 14.15 -5.49 0.95
C GLY A 524 12.71 -5.70 1.43
N PHE A 525 12.50 -5.80 2.75
CA PHE A 525 11.19 -5.57 3.39
C PHE A 525 11.14 -4.18 4.04
N ASP A 526 9.95 -3.60 4.12
CA ASP A 526 9.68 -2.47 5.01
C ASP A 526 9.94 -2.88 6.47
N LEU A 527 10.40 -1.94 7.31
CA LEU A 527 10.60 -2.17 8.75
C LEU A 527 9.35 -2.76 9.45
N VAL A 528 8.16 -2.25 9.14
CA VAL A 528 6.89 -2.81 9.68
C VAL A 528 6.61 -4.21 9.14
N ASP A 529 7.00 -4.50 7.91
CA ASP A 529 6.79 -5.80 7.27
C ASP A 529 7.83 -6.85 7.71
N CYS A 530 8.88 -6.45 8.44
CA CYS A 530 9.77 -7.37 9.14
C CYS A 530 9.11 -8.00 10.38
N LEU A 531 7.96 -7.51 10.87
CA LEU A 531 7.31 -8.02 12.09
C LEU A 531 6.86 -9.50 11.98
N GLN A 532 6.77 -10.08 10.79
CA GLN A 532 6.53 -11.53 10.58
C GLN A 532 7.79 -12.42 10.74
N PHE A 533 8.94 -11.83 11.08
CA PHE A 533 10.21 -12.53 11.31
C PHE A 533 10.72 -12.28 12.75
N PRO A 534 10.04 -12.82 13.78
CA PRO A 534 10.50 -12.71 15.15
C PRO A 534 11.86 -13.41 15.34
N PRO A 535 12.65 -13.01 16.35
CA PRO A 535 14.01 -13.52 16.54
C PRO A 535 14.02 -15.02 16.88
N GLN A 536 15.08 -15.73 16.47
CA GLN A 536 15.26 -17.16 16.72
C GLN A 536 14.99 -17.54 18.20
N GLY A 537 14.14 -18.56 18.41
CA GLY A 537 13.74 -19.02 19.75
C GLY A 537 12.58 -18.25 20.40
N PHE A 538 12.04 -17.22 19.74
CA PHE A 538 10.83 -16.53 20.15
C PHE A 538 9.64 -17.50 20.33
N SER A 539 8.90 -17.34 21.42
CA SER A 539 7.74 -18.17 21.77
C SER A 539 6.72 -17.37 22.56
N THR A 540 5.45 -17.47 22.19
CA THR A 540 4.34 -16.74 22.81
C THR A 540 3.02 -17.51 22.62
N ASP A 541 2.08 -17.40 23.56
CA ASP A 541 0.80 -18.13 23.48
C ASP A 541 -0.23 -17.34 22.66
N PHE A 542 -0.18 -16.00 22.75
CA PHE A 542 -1.05 -15.07 22.04
C PHE A 542 -0.27 -13.95 21.38
N ILE A 543 -0.59 -13.65 20.12
CA ILE A 543 -0.12 -12.46 19.40
C ILE A 543 -1.27 -11.48 19.26
N ILE A 544 -1.01 -10.20 19.52
CA ILE A 544 -1.97 -9.10 19.38
C ILE A 544 -1.52 -8.20 18.23
N GLY A 545 -2.27 -8.22 17.12
CA GLY A 545 -2.00 -7.42 15.92
C GLY A 545 -3.14 -6.45 15.61
N HIS A 546 -2.84 -5.15 15.50
CA HIS A 546 -3.82 -4.09 15.34
C HIS A 546 -3.94 -3.57 13.89
N GLY A 547 -5.15 -3.20 13.47
CA GLY A 547 -5.41 -2.65 12.13
C GLY A 547 -4.93 -3.56 10.98
N ILE A 548 -4.88 -3.02 9.76
CA ILE A 548 -4.53 -3.83 8.58
C ILE A 548 -3.09 -4.35 8.65
N LYS A 549 -2.04 -3.50 8.59
CA LYS A 549 -0.65 -3.98 8.50
C LYS A 549 -0.26 -4.94 9.66
N PRO A 550 -0.22 -4.55 10.95
CA PRO A 550 0.09 -5.50 12.03
C PRO A 550 -0.94 -6.64 12.18
N GLY A 551 -2.20 -6.47 11.77
CA GLY A 551 -3.18 -7.56 11.70
C GLY A 551 -2.78 -8.67 10.73
N CYS A 552 -2.39 -8.33 9.50
CA CYS A 552 -1.87 -9.27 8.50
C CYS A 552 -0.68 -10.10 9.03
N HIS A 553 0.22 -9.44 9.75
CA HIS A 553 1.39 -10.08 10.37
C HIS A 553 0.99 -11.03 11.51
N GLY A 554 -0.07 -10.70 12.27
CA GLY A 554 -0.70 -11.62 13.22
C GLY A 554 -1.26 -12.89 12.58
N GLN A 555 -1.88 -12.79 11.39
CA GLN A 555 -2.33 -13.97 10.62
C GLN A 555 -1.13 -14.86 10.21
N VAL A 556 -0.02 -14.27 9.77
CA VAL A 556 1.19 -15.05 9.41
C VAL A 556 1.78 -15.76 10.62
N LEU A 557 1.92 -15.06 11.75
CA LEU A 557 2.59 -15.61 12.94
C LEU A 557 1.76 -16.67 13.67
N LYS A 558 0.42 -16.57 13.64
CA LYS A 558 -0.50 -17.65 14.06
C LYS A 558 -0.12 -18.98 13.41
N ASN A 559 0.11 -18.97 12.10
CA ASN A 559 0.45 -20.17 11.34
C ASN A 559 1.91 -20.61 11.60
N LYS A 560 2.88 -19.68 11.62
CA LYS A 560 4.31 -20.01 11.84
C LYS A 560 4.61 -20.55 13.24
N LEU A 561 3.97 -20.00 14.28
CA LEU A 561 4.31 -20.27 15.68
C LEU A 561 3.31 -21.22 16.39
N SER A 562 2.22 -21.62 15.72
CA SER A 562 1.10 -22.36 16.31
C SER A 562 0.44 -21.66 17.51
N CYS A 563 0.62 -20.34 17.65
CA CYS A 563 0.03 -19.53 18.71
C CYS A 563 -1.40 -19.10 18.35
N LYS A 564 -2.07 -18.42 19.28
CA LYS A 564 -3.36 -17.77 19.05
C LYS A 564 -3.17 -16.32 18.60
N TRP A 565 -4.11 -15.80 17.80
CA TRP A 565 -4.07 -14.41 17.33
C TRP A 565 -5.32 -13.63 17.77
N VAL A 566 -5.07 -12.51 18.43
CA VAL A 566 -6.06 -11.46 18.71
C VAL A 566 -5.87 -10.34 17.70
N HIS A 567 -6.94 -10.00 16.98
CA HIS A 567 -6.96 -8.84 16.10
C HIS A 567 -7.61 -7.65 16.80
N VAL A 568 -6.95 -6.49 16.81
CA VAL A 568 -7.47 -5.26 17.42
C VAL A 568 -7.95 -4.28 16.35
N VAL A 569 -9.24 -3.95 16.38
CA VAL A 569 -9.85 -2.92 15.52
C VAL A 569 -9.74 -1.57 16.23
N LEU A 570 -9.05 -0.62 15.60
CA LEU A 570 -8.75 0.71 16.17
C LEU A 570 -9.42 1.88 15.42
N ARG A 571 -9.92 1.66 14.20
CA ARG A 571 -10.50 2.70 13.34
C ARG A 571 -11.70 2.11 12.56
N ASN A 572 -12.45 2.98 11.87
CA ASN A 572 -13.32 2.56 10.77
C ASN A 572 -12.93 3.37 9.52
N ALA A 573 -12.23 2.73 8.58
CA ALA A 573 -11.69 3.40 7.40
C ALA A 573 -12.78 4.00 6.49
N GLU A 574 -13.94 3.35 6.40
CA GLU A 574 -15.05 3.75 5.55
C GLU A 574 -15.72 5.05 6.05
N GLU A 575 -16.03 5.14 7.36
CA GLU A 575 -16.50 6.40 7.97
C GLU A 575 -15.48 7.54 7.82
N ILE A 576 -14.19 7.24 7.98
CA ILE A 576 -13.10 8.23 7.89
C ILE A 576 -12.99 8.79 6.47
N ALA A 577 -13.17 7.95 5.46
CA ALA A 577 -13.03 8.33 4.05
C ALA A 577 -14.05 9.40 3.61
N VAL A 578 -15.23 9.45 4.21
CA VAL A 578 -16.27 10.46 3.92
C VAL A 578 -15.79 11.89 4.21
N PHE A 579 -14.82 12.06 5.11
CA PHE A 579 -14.28 13.37 5.49
C PHE A 579 -12.97 13.75 4.77
N LYS A 580 -12.46 12.88 3.89
CA LYS A 580 -11.25 13.13 3.09
C LYS A 580 -11.59 13.80 1.76
N GLU A 581 -10.72 14.71 1.32
CA GLU A 581 -10.92 15.49 0.08
C GLU A 581 -10.28 14.85 -1.17
N THR A 582 -9.72 13.63 -1.07
CA THR A 582 -9.10 12.92 -2.21
C THR A 582 -10.12 12.07 -2.99
N PRO A 583 -10.12 12.06 -4.34
CA PRO A 583 -11.16 11.40 -5.14
C PRO A 583 -11.38 9.92 -4.84
N ASP A 584 -10.29 9.18 -4.62
CA ASP A 584 -10.32 7.74 -4.39
C ASP A 584 -10.54 7.34 -2.91
N ALA A 585 -10.72 8.31 -2.01
CA ALA A 585 -10.80 8.06 -0.57
C ALA A 585 -11.90 7.06 -0.19
N ILE A 586 -13.11 7.22 -0.74
CA ILE A 586 -14.26 6.37 -0.41
C ILE A 586 -14.07 4.92 -0.92
N PRO A 587 -13.69 4.68 -2.19
CA PRO A 587 -13.27 3.35 -2.66
C PRO A 587 -12.13 2.73 -1.83
N GLU A 588 -11.12 3.51 -1.43
CA GLU A 588 -10.04 3.00 -0.59
C GLU A 588 -10.52 2.65 0.82
N GLY A 589 -11.33 3.51 1.44
CA GLY A 589 -11.93 3.30 2.76
C GLY A 589 -12.81 2.05 2.82
N GLN A 590 -13.61 1.80 1.77
CA GLN A 590 -14.37 0.55 1.61
C GLN A 590 -13.42 -0.66 1.52
N LYS A 591 -12.40 -0.62 0.64
CA LYS A 591 -11.41 -1.71 0.49
C LYS A 591 -10.70 -2.00 1.82
N GLN A 592 -10.34 -0.95 2.58
CA GLN A 592 -9.72 -1.06 3.90
C GLN A 592 -10.68 -1.69 4.92
N HIS A 593 -11.94 -1.22 5.01
CA HIS A 593 -12.96 -1.79 5.90
C HIS A 593 -13.23 -3.27 5.59
N GLU A 594 -13.44 -3.61 4.31
CA GLU A 594 -13.60 -4.99 3.87
C GLU A 594 -12.42 -5.88 4.27
N THR A 595 -11.20 -5.35 4.21
CA THR A 595 -9.98 -6.06 4.60
C THR A 595 -9.93 -6.28 6.12
N GLU A 596 -10.25 -5.26 6.92
CA GLU A 596 -10.28 -5.36 8.38
C GLU A 596 -11.40 -6.32 8.86
N VAL A 597 -12.56 -6.34 8.19
CA VAL A 597 -13.61 -7.36 8.41
C VAL A 597 -13.14 -8.77 8.06
N LYS A 598 -12.39 -8.95 6.97
CA LYS A 598 -11.82 -10.26 6.58
C LYS A 598 -10.75 -10.72 7.59
N LEU A 599 -9.90 -9.81 8.10
CA LEU A 599 -8.96 -10.10 9.20
C LEU A 599 -9.70 -10.48 10.49
N CYS A 600 -10.75 -9.76 10.85
CA CYS A 600 -11.61 -10.07 12.00
C CYS A 600 -12.20 -11.49 11.92
N LYS A 601 -12.57 -11.99 10.74
CA LYS A 601 -13.09 -13.34 10.55
C LYS A 601 -12.03 -14.45 10.70
N ASN A 602 -10.75 -14.13 10.48
CA ASN A 602 -9.63 -15.07 10.53
C ASN A 602 -8.96 -15.18 11.93
N ALA A 603 -9.16 -14.18 12.79
CA ALA A 603 -8.61 -14.13 14.15
C ALA A 603 -9.21 -15.21 15.08
N ASP A 604 -8.51 -15.56 16.16
CA ASP A 604 -9.08 -16.40 17.23
C ASP A 604 -9.92 -15.57 18.21
N VAL A 605 -9.61 -14.27 18.34
CA VAL A 605 -10.39 -13.26 19.07
C VAL A 605 -10.33 -11.94 18.32
N VAL A 606 -11.45 -11.22 18.25
CA VAL A 606 -11.48 -9.81 17.85
C VAL A 606 -11.61 -8.95 19.10
N LEU A 607 -10.78 -7.92 19.23
CA LEU A 607 -10.92 -6.88 20.25
C LEU A 607 -11.35 -5.58 19.57
N THR A 608 -12.52 -5.07 19.97
CA THR A 608 -13.08 -3.80 19.50
C THR A 608 -12.85 -2.72 20.55
N VAL A 609 -12.32 -1.56 20.13
CA VAL A 609 -12.04 -0.46 21.07
C VAL A 609 -13.25 0.48 21.15
N GLY A 610 -14.05 0.28 22.18
CA GLY A 610 -15.24 1.06 22.48
C GLY A 610 -16.51 0.59 21.77
N SER A 611 -17.65 0.97 22.36
CA SER A 611 -18.99 0.53 21.92
C SER A 611 -19.32 0.88 20.47
N LYS A 612 -18.80 1.99 19.93
CA LYS A 612 -19.01 2.38 18.54
C LYS A 612 -18.44 1.33 17.57
N LEU A 613 -17.12 1.10 17.62
CA LEU A 613 -16.49 0.05 16.79
C LEU A 613 -17.08 -1.34 17.05
N ASN A 614 -17.50 -1.63 18.29
CA ASN A 614 -18.18 -2.88 18.60
C ASN A 614 -19.46 -3.06 17.80
N GLU A 615 -20.38 -2.08 17.82
CA GLU A 615 -21.64 -2.17 17.09
C GLU A 615 -21.48 -1.98 15.56
N THR A 616 -20.42 -1.30 15.09
CA THR A 616 -20.06 -1.24 13.66
C THR A 616 -19.66 -2.62 13.10
N PHE A 617 -18.75 -3.35 13.78
CA PHE A 617 -18.20 -4.59 13.24
C PHE A 617 -19.03 -5.85 13.57
N LYS A 618 -19.81 -5.83 14.66
CA LYS A 618 -20.65 -6.95 15.12
C LYS A 618 -21.66 -7.46 14.07
N PRO A 619 -22.34 -6.63 13.25
CA PRO A 619 -23.15 -7.10 12.12
C PRO A 619 -22.35 -7.88 11.08
N ALA A 620 -21.16 -7.42 10.71
CA ALA A 620 -20.30 -8.11 9.75
C ALA A 620 -19.76 -9.46 10.28
N LEU A 621 -19.76 -9.63 11.61
CA LEU A 621 -19.23 -10.78 12.34
C LEU A 621 -20.32 -11.66 13.00
N HIS A 622 -21.61 -11.46 12.68
CA HIS A 622 -22.72 -12.20 13.31
C HIS A 622 -22.67 -13.73 13.09
N GLN A 623 -21.93 -14.19 12.07
CA GLN A 623 -21.73 -15.60 11.72
C GLN A 623 -20.50 -16.22 12.44
N CYS A 624 -19.69 -15.39 13.11
CA CYS A 624 -18.61 -15.86 13.96
C CYS A 624 -19.16 -16.43 15.28
N LYS A 625 -18.29 -17.08 16.07
CA LYS A 625 -18.71 -17.69 17.35
C LYS A 625 -19.27 -16.64 18.31
N LYS A 626 -20.22 -17.03 19.17
CA LYS A 626 -20.91 -16.12 20.10
C LYS A 626 -19.97 -15.33 21.01
N ASP A 627 -18.81 -15.91 21.35
CA ASP A 627 -17.75 -15.29 22.15
C ASP A 627 -16.55 -14.79 21.31
N HIS A 628 -16.71 -14.54 20.00
CA HIS A 628 -15.60 -14.13 19.12
C HIS A 628 -15.06 -12.73 19.46
N ILE A 629 -15.95 -11.78 19.75
CA ILE A 629 -15.62 -10.37 19.99
C ILE A 629 -15.40 -10.10 21.49
N PHE A 630 -14.49 -9.17 21.83
CA PHE A 630 -14.32 -8.59 23.16
C PHE A 630 -14.30 -7.05 23.02
N ASN A 631 -15.35 -6.38 23.49
CA ASN A 631 -15.37 -4.92 23.58
C ASN A 631 -14.54 -4.47 24.78
N LEU A 632 -13.54 -3.62 24.56
CA LEU A 632 -12.77 -2.96 25.61
C LEU A 632 -13.00 -1.46 25.50
N ILE A 633 -13.48 -0.83 26.57
CA ILE A 633 -13.68 0.62 26.65
C ILE A 633 -12.47 1.21 27.39
N PRO A 634 -11.59 1.99 26.73
CA PRO A 634 -10.43 2.62 27.34
C PRO A 634 -10.77 3.35 28.65
N GLY A 635 -10.00 3.09 29.71
CA GLY A 635 -10.16 3.73 31.01
C GLY A 635 -9.33 5.00 31.18
N ILE A 636 -9.55 5.70 32.29
CA ILE A 636 -8.77 6.88 32.71
C ILE A 636 -7.26 6.57 32.77
N PHE A 637 -6.46 7.55 32.33
CA PHE A 637 -5.00 7.49 32.29
C PHE A 637 -4.39 8.13 33.55
N ASP A 638 -3.99 7.28 34.51
CA ASP A 638 -3.49 7.71 35.84
C ASP A 638 -2.22 8.57 35.82
N GLU A 639 -1.51 8.66 34.69
CA GLU A 639 -0.32 9.52 34.56
C GLU A 639 -0.64 11.02 34.54
N PHE A 640 -1.86 11.39 34.10
CA PHE A 640 -2.28 12.80 34.01
C PHE A 640 -2.83 13.34 35.34
N PHE A 641 -2.66 12.59 36.43
CA PHE A 641 -3.09 12.97 37.78
C PHE A 641 -2.11 14.00 38.38
N GLY A 642 -2.19 15.24 37.88
CA GLY A 642 -1.53 16.41 38.46
C GLY A 642 -2.30 17.01 39.65
N GLU A 643 -1.84 18.18 40.11
CA GLU A 643 -2.59 18.99 41.08
C GLU A 643 -3.98 19.35 40.53
N GLN A 644 -5.01 19.26 41.38
CA GLN A 644 -6.38 19.56 40.95
C GLN A 644 -6.47 21.04 40.51
N LYS A 645 -6.94 21.26 39.28
CA LYS A 645 -6.87 22.55 38.61
C LYS A 645 -7.76 23.58 39.30
N GLN A 646 -7.16 24.39 40.18
CA GLN A 646 -7.87 25.40 40.96
C GLN A 646 -8.58 26.41 40.05
N TYR A 647 -9.84 26.70 40.35
CA TYR A 647 -10.60 27.72 39.62
C TYR A 647 -9.87 29.07 39.66
N ARG A 648 -9.62 29.60 38.47
CA ARG A 648 -9.22 30.98 38.22
C ARG A 648 -10.35 31.60 37.38
N ASN A 649 -10.51 32.92 37.45
CA ASN A 649 -11.36 33.64 36.51
C ASN A 649 -10.45 34.22 35.41
N PRO A 650 -10.23 33.51 34.29
CA PRO A 650 -9.17 33.88 33.37
C PRO A 650 -9.60 35.05 32.48
N LYS A 651 -8.69 35.98 32.20
CA LYS A 651 -8.97 37.14 31.34
C LYS A 651 -9.17 36.72 29.87
N ASN A 652 -8.45 35.69 29.44
CA ASN A 652 -8.62 35.01 28.16
C ASN A 652 -8.98 33.56 28.47
N PHE A 653 -9.99 32.99 27.81
CA PHE A 653 -10.37 31.59 27.95
C PHE A 653 -9.56 30.76 26.95
N GLU A 654 -8.69 29.88 27.45
CA GLU A 654 -7.72 29.12 26.65
C GLU A 654 -8.31 27.78 26.20
N ILE A 655 -8.50 27.62 24.89
CA ILE A 655 -9.14 26.45 24.26
C ILE A 655 -8.09 25.64 23.51
N LEU A 656 -8.11 24.32 23.67
CA LEU A 656 -7.23 23.38 22.97
C LEU A 656 -7.99 22.53 21.97
N VAL A 657 -7.43 22.35 20.78
CA VAL A 657 -7.83 21.31 19.81
C VAL A 657 -6.57 20.64 19.26
N PHE A 658 -6.66 19.35 18.95
CA PHE A 658 -5.57 18.60 18.35
C PHE A 658 -5.83 18.34 16.87
N GLY A 659 -4.78 18.41 16.06
CA GLY A 659 -4.82 18.07 14.65
C GLY A 659 -3.53 18.42 13.92
N LYS A 660 -3.25 17.66 12.87
CA LYS A 660 -2.14 17.89 11.92
C LYS A 660 -2.47 19.02 10.96
N GLY A 661 -3.74 19.15 10.57
CA GLY A 661 -4.21 20.19 9.64
C GLY A 661 -3.62 20.10 8.23
N ASN A 662 -3.15 18.91 7.83
CA ASN A 662 -2.88 18.56 6.43
C ASN A 662 -4.17 18.71 5.58
N THR A 663 -4.09 18.61 4.26
CA THR A 663 -5.30 18.80 3.43
C THR A 663 -6.32 17.66 3.64
N GLU A 664 -5.86 16.41 3.73
CA GLU A 664 -6.75 15.24 3.84
C GLU A 664 -7.57 15.18 5.12
N ASP A 665 -6.97 15.44 6.29
CA ASP A 665 -7.60 15.23 7.59
C ASP A 665 -8.19 16.52 8.20
N PHE A 666 -7.99 17.72 7.62
CA PHE A 666 -8.45 19.01 8.19
C PHE A 666 -9.97 19.09 8.46
N LYS A 667 -10.77 18.39 7.65
CA LYS A 667 -12.21 18.22 7.89
C LYS A 667 -12.49 17.13 8.93
N LEU A 668 -11.83 15.98 8.79
CA LEU A 668 -11.92 14.86 9.73
C LEU A 668 -11.61 15.27 11.18
N GLU A 669 -10.55 16.06 11.40
CA GLU A 669 -10.09 16.59 12.69
C GLU A 669 -10.97 17.73 13.23
N GLY A 670 -11.93 18.26 12.45
CA GLY A 670 -12.84 19.33 12.86
C GLY A 670 -12.16 20.68 13.15
N LEU A 671 -10.92 20.89 12.70
CA LEU A 671 -10.15 22.12 12.97
C LEU A 671 -10.85 23.39 12.46
N HIS A 672 -11.65 23.26 11.41
CA HIS A 672 -12.50 24.32 10.87
C HIS A 672 -13.61 24.72 11.86
N VAL A 673 -14.38 23.75 12.38
CA VAL A 673 -15.41 23.96 13.39
C VAL A 673 -14.85 24.68 14.63
N ALA A 674 -13.67 24.29 15.11
CA ALA A 674 -13.01 24.96 16.23
C ALA A 674 -12.62 26.41 15.91
N ALA A 675 -12.02 26.67 14.74
CA ALA A 675 -11.62 28.00 14.32
C ALA A 675 -12.83 28.94 14.11
N GLU A 676 -13.87 28.46 13.45
CA GLU A 676 -15.09 29.21 13.14
C GLU A 676 -15.90 29.52 14.41
N ALA A 677 -16.02 28.57 15.33
CA ALA A 677 -16.70 28.79 16.62
C ALA A 677 -15.97 29.87 17.47
N VAL A 678 -14.63 29.80 17.55
CA VAL A 678 -13.83 30.81 18.26
C VAL A 678 -13.83 32.17 17.54
N ALA A 679 -13.79 32.18 16.21
CA ALA A 679 -13.94 33.39 15.41
C ALA A 679 -15.32 34.04 15.60
N HIS A 680 -16.39 33.24 15.69
CA HIS A 680 -17.74 33.72 15.98
C HIS A 680 -17.83 34.36 17.37
N LEU A 681 -17.32 33.70 18.41
CA LEU A 681 -17.36 34.22 19.79
C LEU A 681 -16.56 35.52 19.95
N ASN A 682 -15.37 35.60 19.34
CA ASN A 682 -14.52 36.78 19.41
C ASN A 682 -15.09 38.02 18.67
N LYS A 683 -16.15 37.88 17.85
CA LYS A 683 -16.90 39.03 17.31
C LYS A 683 -17.69 39.80 18.39
N TYR A 684 -18.03 39.12 19.49
CA TYR A 684 -18.80 39.69 20.60
C TYR A 684 -17.95 39.96 21.85
N GLU A 685 -17.00 39.07 22.13
CA GLU A 685 -16.17 39.13 23.35
C GLU A 685 -14.73 38.62 23.04
N PRO A 686 -13.82 39.49 22.51
CA PRO A 686 -12.52 39.11 21.97
C PRO A 686 -11.53 38.65 23.06
N SER A 687 -11.68 37.41 23.50
CA SER A 687 -11.00 36.84 24.67
C SER A 687 -11.05 35.30 24.70
N TYR A 688 -11.38 34.63 23.59
CA TYR A 688 -11.30 33.18 23.43
C TYR A 688 -10.06 32.88 22.59
N ASN A 689 -9.08 32.16 23.13
CA ASN A 689 -7.83 31.85 22.44
C ASN A 689 -7.83 30.38 22.02
N LEU A 690 -7.57 30.11 20.74
CA LEU A 690 -7.47 28.75 20.22
C LEU A 690 -6.01 28.31 20.10
N LYS A 691 -5.67 27.21 20.77
CA LYS A 691 -4.38 26.52 20.68
C LYS A 691 -4.58 25.25 19.87
N VAL A 692 -3.97 25.18 18.70
CA VAL A 692 -3.98 24.01 17.80
C VAL A 692 -2.65 23.28 17.95
N VAL A 693 -2.70 21.98 18.28
CA VAL A 693 -1.50 21.18 18.56
C VAL A 693 -1.50 19.90 17.71
N GLY A 694 -0.42 19.69 16.95
CA GLY A 694 -0.27 18.50 16.11
C GLY A 694 0.31 18.75 14.73
N ALA A 695 0.42 20.03 14.33
CA ALA A 695 0.98 20.44 13.04
C ALA A 695 2.37 19.82 12.77
N PRO A 696 2.67 19.39 11.53
CA PRO A 696 4.01 18.95 11.16
C PRO A 696 5.07 20.03 11.43
N GLU A 697 6.28 19.59 11.73
CA GLU A 697 7.40 20.46 12.07
C GLU A 697 7.86 21.25 10.84
N GLY A 698 7.59 22.56 10.84
CA GLY A 698 7.75 23.46 9.68
C GLY A 698 6.43 23.98 9.11
N GLU A 699 5.34 23.20 9.19
CA GLU A 699 4.04 23.56 8.61
C GLU A 699 3.17 24.47 9.52
N GLN A 700 3.62 24.82 10.73
CA GLN A 700 2.81 25.59 11.69
C GLN A 700 2.33 26.95 11.10
N LYS A 701 3.16 27.61 10.28
CA LYS A 701 2.78 28.86 9.58
C LYS A 701 1.72 28.65 8.49
N LYS A 702 1.77 27.52 7.79
CA LYS A 702 0.83 27.14 6.72
C LYS A 702 -0.54 26.83 7.32
N LEU A 703 -0.58 26.05 8.41
CA LEU A 703 -1.82 25.82 9.15
C LEU A 703 -2.37 27.12 9.75
N ALA A 704 -1.52 28.01 10.28
CA ALA A 704 -1.96 29.32 10.76
C ALA A 704 -2.56 30.22 9.64
N LYS A 705 -2.00 30.21 8.42
CA LYS A 705 -2.62 30.84 7.23
C LYS A 705 -4.02 30.23 6.98
N LYS A 706 -4.13 28.90 6.89
CA LYS A 706 -5.37 28.17 6.57
C LYS A 706 -6.48 28.46 7.58
N LEU A 707 -6.17 28.42 8.88
CA LEU A 707 -7.10 28.73 9.97
C LEU A 707 -7.53 30.21 9.96
N LYS A 708 -6.61 31.16 9.70
CA LYS A 708 -6.95 32.59 9.55
C LYS A 708 -7.95 32.83 8.42
N GLY A 709 -7.91 32.02 7.34
CA GLY A 709 -8.90 32.04 6.26
C GLY A 709 -10.35 31.80 6.73
N LEU A 710 -10.54 31.13 7.86
CA LEU A 710 -11.84 30.88 8.50
C LEU A 710 -12.26 32.01 9.47
N GLY A 711 -11.55 33.14 9.45
CA GLY A 711 -11.92 34.35 10.18
C GLY A 711 -11.37 34.47 11.61
N ILE A 712 -10.60 33.49 12.12
CA ILE A 712 -9.93 33.64 13.42
C ILE A 712 -8.74 34.62 13.31
N SER A 713 -8.65 35.54 14.27
CA SER A 713 -7.52 36.48 14.32
C SER A 713 -6.25 35.78 14.80
N LEU A 714 -5.09 36.14 14.21
CA LEU A 714 -3.79 35.65 14.66
C LEU A 714 -3.45 36.04 16.11
N ASN A 715 -4.09 37.09 16.65
CA ASN A 715 -3.95 37.46 18.07
C ASN A 715 -4.65 36.49 19.03
N HIS A 716 -5.52 35.61 18.51
CA HIS A 716 -6.29 34.61 19.24
C HIS A 716 -6.00 33.18 18.77
N LEU A 717 -4.90 32.96 18.01
CA LEU A 717 -4.52 31.66 17.46
C LEU A 717 -3.05 31.34 17.79
N ILE A 718 -2.83 30.19 18.42
CA ILE A 718 -1.50 29.59 18.64
C ILE A 718 -1.47 28.24 17.93
N VAL A 719 -0.51 28.04 17.01
CA VAL A 719 -0.26 26.73 16.38
C VAL A 719 1.06 26.17 16.90
N ARG A 720 1.04 24.95 17.45
CA ARG A 720 2.24 24.20 17.91
C ARG A 720 2.34 22.87 17.17
N SER A 721 3.57 22.37 17.03
CA SER A 721 3.82 21.01 16.58
C SER A 721 3.43 19.97 17.62
N PHE A 722 3.33 18.70 17.21
CA PHE A 722 3.04 17.58 18.12
C PHE A 722 4.13 17.40 19.19
N TYR A 723 3.73 17.16 20.44
CA TYR A 723 4.62 16.90 21.56
C TYR A 723 5.04 15.42 21.60
N LYS A 724 6.36 15.17 21.57
CA LYS A 724 6.92 13.80 21.55
C LYS A 724 6.94 13.12 22.92
N GLU A 725 6.76 13.88 24.02
CA GLU A 725 6.82 13.38 25.40
C GLU A 725 5.50 13.60 26.15
N ARG A 726 4.97 12.57 26.82
CA ARG A 726 3.67 12.66 27.53
C ARG A 726 3.66 13.64 28.71
N GLY A 727 4.82 13.93 29.31
CA GLY A 727 4.94 14.98 30.34
C GLY A 727 4.65 16.39 29.80
N GLN A 728 5.02 16.66 28.54
CA GLN A 728 4.72 17.93 27.87
C GLN A 728 3.22 18.05 27.56
N LEU A 729 2.55 16.93 27.28
CA LEU A 729 1.09 16.84 27.12
C LEU A 729 0.35 17.09 28.45
N ALA A 730 0.84 16.56 29.57
CA ALA A 730 0.31 16.86 30.90
C ALA A 730 0.44 18.37 31.24
N GLN A 731 1.60 18.98 30.94
CA GLN A 731 1.78 20.43 31.05
C GLN A 731 0.80 21.20 30.14
N LEU A 732 0.62 20.78 28.89
CA LEU A 732 -0.33 21.39 27.95
C LEU A 732 -1.77 21.39 28.48
N PHE A 733 -2.23 20.29 29.08
CA PHE A 733 -3.55 20.24 29.74
C PHE A 733 -3.63 21.19 30.95
N SER A 734 -2.52 21.40 31.68
CA SER A 734 -2.47 22.43 32.73
C SER A 734 -2.58 23.87 32.19
N GLU A 735 -2.20 24.12 30.92
CA GLU A 735 -2.25 25.46 30.29
C GLU A 735 -3.66 25.90 29.82
N VAL A 736 -4.67 25.02 29.71
CA VAL A 736 -5.91 25.30 28.94
C VAL A 736 -7.22 25.06 29.72
N ASP A 737 -8.21 25.92 29.58
CA ASP A 737 -9.48 25.87 30.32
C ASP A 737 -10.49 24.86 29.75
N LEU A 738 -10.35 24.52 28.46
CA LEU A 738 -11.26 23.63 27.73
C LEU A 738 -10.52 22.87 26.61
N VAL A 739 -10.83 21.58 26.42
CA VAL A 739 -10.39 20.82 25.24
C VAL A 739 -11.59 20.49 24.34
N LEU A 740 -11.42 20.69 23.04
CA LEU A 740 -12.37 20.32 21.99
C LEU A 740 -11.89 19.07 21.26
N MET A 741 -12.83 18.17 20.96
CA MET A 741 -12.66 17.11 19.97
C MET A 741 -13.79 17.19 18.94
N PRO A 742 -13.71 18.16 17.99
CA PRO A 742 -14.77 18.47 17.03
C PRO A 742 -14.76 17.58 15.78
N SER A 743 -14.05 16.45 15.82
CA SER A 743 -13.87 15.55 14.68
C SER A 743 -15.20 15.15 14.01
N GLY A 744 -15.21 15.05 12.68
CA GLY A 744 -16.39 14.60 11.92
C GLY A 744 -16.78 13.15 12.25
N THR A 745 -15.79 12.31 12.50
CA THR A 745 -15.95 10.98 13.12
C THR A 745 -14.74 10.64 13.98
N GLU A 746 -14.98 9.99 15.11
CA GLU A 746 -13.95 9.31 15.90
C GLU A 746 -14.30 7.85 16.10
N ALA A 747 -13.29 6.98 16.05
CA ALA A 747 -13.45 5.59 16.43
C ALA A 747 -13.68 5.47 17.95
N PHE A 748 -12.91 6.23 18.73
CA PHE A 748 -13.09 6.38 20.16
C PHE A 748 -12.89 7.82 20.64
N GLY A 749 -11.70 8.41 20.41
CA GLY A 749 -11.36 9.76 20.87
C GLY A 749 -10.52 9.79 22.15
N LEU A 750 -9.37 9.11 22.16
CA LEU A 750 -8.50 9.04 23.34
C LEU A 750 -8.00 10.41 23.82
N THR A 751 -7.76 11.36 22.91
CA THR A 751 -7.26 12.71 23.25
C THR A 751 -8.18 13.46 24.22
N ALA A 752 -9.50 13.26 24.10
CA ALA A 752 -10.47 13.81 25.04
C ALA A 752 -10.54 13.01 26.36
N LEU A 753 -10.23 11.70 26.34
CA LEU A 753 -10.09 10.89 27.54
C LEU A 753 -8.81 11.22 28.34
N GLU A 754 -7.71 11.55 27.66
CA GLU A 754 -6.48 12.08 28.26
C GLU A 754 -6.75 13.44 28.94
N ALA A 755 -7.44 14.36 28.25
CA ALA A 755 -7.87 15.64 28.81
C ALA A 755 -8.79 15.48 30.04
N LEU A 756 -9.76 14.55 29.99
CA LEU A 756 -10.61 14.21 31.13
C LEU A 756 -9.81 13.59 32.29
N SER A 757 -8.78 12.78 31.98
CA SER A 757 -7.87 12.22 32.99
C SER A 757 -7.10 13.31 33.75
N ALA A 758 -6.77 14.40 33.05
CA ALA A 758 -6.18 15.63 33.60
C ALA A 758 -7.18 16.58 34.31
N CYS A 759 -8.47 16.18 34.46
CA CYS A 759 -9.57 17.03 34.94
C CYS A 759 -9.77 18.34 34.16
N VAL A 760 -9.41 18.38 32.87
CA VAL A 760 -9.80 19.51 32.01
C VAL A 760 -11.22 19.26 31.48
N PRO A 761 -12.12 20.26 31.51
CA PRO A 761 -13.42 20.17 30.83
C PRO A 761 -13.25 19.83 29.35
N ILE A 762 -14.17 19.02 28.81
CA ILE A 762 -14.16 18.58 27.42
C ILE A 762 -15.48 18.89 26.72
N LEU A 763 -15.40 19.22 25.42
CA LEU A 763 -16.52 19.17 24.48
C LEU A 763 -16.14 18.26 23.32
N ILE A 764 -17.00 17.29 23.00
CA ILE A 764 -16.71 16.26 21.99
C ILE A 764 -17.85 16.09 21.00
N THR A 765 -17.49 15.69 19.77
CA THR A 765 -18.44 15.21 18.77
C THR A 765 -19.25 14.02 19.31
N HIS A 766 -20.57 14.04 19.07
CA HIS A 766 -21.43 12.90 19.35
C HIS A 766 -21.06 11.65 18.53
N ASN A 767 -20.37 11.82 17.40
CA ASN A 767 -19.96 10.72 16.51
C ASN A 767 -18.66 10.04 16.97
N SER A 768 -18.56 9.70 18.26
CA SER A 768 -17.35 9.16 18.89
C SER A 768 -17.64 8.00 19.86
N GLY A 769 -16.74 7.01 19.92
CA GLY A 769 -16.85 5.92 20.90
C GLY A 769 -16.77 6.39 22.36
N LEU A 770 -16.09 7.52 22.63
CA LEU A 770 -16.11 8.18 23.94
C LEU A 770 -17.47 8.81 24.24
N ALA A 771 -18.17 9.41 23.25
CA ALA A 771 -19.54 9.89 23.46
C ALA A 771 -20.50 8.75 23.82
N GLU A 772 -20.37 7.56 23.20
CA GLU A 772 -21.13 6.37 23.61
C GLU A 772 -20.84 5.97 25.06
N ALA A 773 -19.57 5.98 25.48
CA ALA A 773 -19.19 5.70 26.87
C ALA A 773 -19.66 6.80 27.85
N LEU A 774 -19.76 8.06 27.43
CA LEU A 774 -20.18 9.19 28.26
C LEU A 774 -21.71 9.33 28.39
N LYS A 775 -22.51 8.83 27.43
CA LYS A 775 -23.98 8.70 27.59
C LYS A 775 -24.39 7.86 28.79
N GLU A 776 -23.47 6.99 29.22
CA GLU A 776 -23.57 5.94 30.23
C GLU A 776 -22.95 6.32 31.60
N VAL A 777 -22.37 7.52 31.75
CA VAL A 777 -21.76 8.01 33.00
C VAL A 777 -22.48 9.29 33.45
N PRO A 778 -22.74 9.50 34.75
CA PRO A 778 -23.27 10.76 35.26
C PRO A 778 -22.46 11.97 34.76
N PHE A 779 -23.13 13.09 34.48
CA PHE A 779 -22.56 14.32 33.88
C PHE A 779 -22.02 14.19 32.43
N GLY A 780 -21.67 13.00 31.95
CA GLY A 780 -21.01 12.80 30.66
C GLY A 780 -21.78 13.32 29.44
N ARG A 781 -23.12 13.31 29.48
CA ARG A 781 -23.98 13.90 28.43
C ARG A 781 -23.83 15.42 28.27
N GLY A 782 -23.36 16.14 29.29
CA GLY A 782 -23.13 17.59 29.21
C GLY A 782 -22.02 17.97 28.22
N CYS A 783 -21.03 17.07 28.06
CA CYS A 783 -19.85 17.25 27.22
C CYS A 783 -20.07 16.94 25.73
N ILE A 784 -21.25 16.43 25.35
CA ILE A 784 -21.53 15.95 23.98
C ILE A 784 -22.14 17.08 23.14
N VAL A 785 -21.59 17.29 21.95
CA VAL A 785 -22.07 18.27 20.96
C VAL A 785 -22.64 17.53 19.74
N HIS A 786 -23.88 17.87 19.38
CA HIS A 786 -24.63 17.14 18.36
C HIS A 786 -24.56 17.76 16.97
N GLN A 787 -24.57 19.10 16.86
CA GLN A 787 -24.50 19.81 15.58
C GLN A 787 -23.29 20.74 15.52
N GLU A 788 -22.76 20.99 14.33
CA GLU A 788 -21.62 21.91 14.13
C GLU A 788 -21.95 23.36 14.56
N ALA A 789 -23.21 23.78 14.38
CA ALA A 789 -23.70 25.08 14.84
C ALA A 789 -23.71 25.24 16.37
N ASP A 790 -23.76 24.15 17.16
CA ASP A 790 -23.85 24.21 18.62
C ASP A 790 -22.52 24.61 19.30
N TRP A 791 -21.37 24.42 18.63
CA TRP A 791 -20.06 24.51 19.27
C TRP A 791 -19.77 25.87 19.90
N ALA A 792 -20.12 26.97 19.22
CA ALA A 792 -19.90 28.32 19.76
C ALA A 792 -20.68 28.55 21.07
N GLU A 793 -21.96 28.19 21.10
CA GLU A 793 -22.79 28.34 22.30
C GLU A 793 -22.37 27.36 23.41
N LYS A 794 -21.94 26.14 23.06
CA LYS A 794 -21.39 25.18 24.04
C LYS A 794 -20.08 25.65 24.68
N ILE A 795 -19.14 26.21 23.89
CA ILE A 795 -17.89 26.80 24.39
C ILE A 795 -18.18 27.97 25.34
N LYS A 796 -19.12 28.84 24.96
CA LYS A 796 -19.59 29.97 25.78
C LYS A 796 -20.26 29.53 27.09
N GLN A 797 -21.05 28.45 27.06
CA GLN A 797 -21.61 27.83 28.27
C GLN A 797 -20.52 27.24 29.16
N ALA A 798 -19.55 26.53 28.61
CA ALA A 798 -18.41 25.98 29.34
C ALA A 798 -17.59 27.08 30.06
N ARG A 799 -17.32 28.21 29.38
CA ARG A 799 -16.68 29.38 30.00
C ARG A 799 -17.52 29.99 31.12
N LYS A 800 -18.81 30.25 30.88
CA LYS A 800 -19.73 30.82 31.88
C LYS A 800 -19.78 29.97 33.15
N ASN A 801 -19.74 28.66 32.99
CA ASN A 801 -19.86 27.68 34.07
C ASN A 801 -18.50 27.12 34.53
N LEU A 802 -17.36 27.70 34.15
CA LEU A 802 -16.01 27.10 34.31
C LEU A 802 -15.74 26.57 35.72
N LYS A 803 -16.20 27.26 36.79
CA LYS A 803 -16.04 26.79 38.16
C LYS A 803 -16.73 25.43 38.38
N THR A 804 -18.03 25.33 38.06
CA THR A 804 -18.76 24.06 38.23
C THR A 804 -18.33 23.04 37.18
N GLY A 805 -17.90 23.46 35.99
CA GLY A 805 -17.36 22.58 34.95
C GLY A 805 -16.07 21.87 35.37
N LEU A 806 -15.23 22.49 36.20
CA LEU A 806 -14.04 21.84 36.81
C LEU A 806 -14.45 20.82 37.89
N GLU A 807 -15.45 21.15 38.70
CA GLU A 807 -16.02 20.25 39.71
C GLU A 807 -16.70 19.03 39.03
N GLU A 808 -17.49 19.27 37.99
CA GLU A 808 -18.14 18.27 37.12
C GLU A 808 -17.12 17.41 36.36
N ALA A 809 -16.04 17.99 35.80
CA ALA A 809 -14.99 17.23 35.12
C ALA A 809 -14.27 16.27 36.09
N SER A 810 -14.03 16.67 37.33
CA SER A 810 -13.47 15.79 38.37
C SER A 810 -14.44 14.66 38.72
N MET A 811 -15.72 14.97 38.97
CA MET A 811 -16.75 13.96 39.25
C MET A 811 -16.95 12.99 38.07
N LEU A 812 -16.89 13.51 36.84
CA LEU A 812 -17.02 12.74 35.61
C LEU A 812 -15.83 11.78 35.45
N ARG A 813 -14.58 12.27 35.59
CA ARG A 813 -13.37 11.44 35.54
C ARG A 813 -13.45 10.29 36.55
N ASP A 814 -13.82 10.61 37.79
CA ASP A 814 -13.83 9.62 38.87
C ASP A 814 -14.92 8.56 38.66
N LYS A 815 -16.13 8.97 38.22
CA LYS A 815 -17.21 8.04 37.84
C LYS A 815 -16.93 7.26 36.55
N TYR A 816 -16.16 7.83 35.63
CA TYR A 816 -15.68 7.11 34.45
C TYR A 816 -14.66 6.03 34.85
N LYS A 817 -13.73 6.35 35.76
CA LYS A 817 -12.76 5.38 36.30
C LYS A 817 -13.43 4.23 37.07
N GLU A 818 -14.49 4.52 37.82
CA GLU A 818 -15.32 3.48 38.47
C GLU A 818 -16.01 2.54 37.47
N LYS A 819 -16.53 3.07 36.35
CA LYS A 819 -17.28 2.25 35.36
C LYS A 819 -16.39 1.52 34.35
N TYR A 820 -15.27 2.13 33.95
CA TYR A 820 -14.38 1.65 32.89
C TYR A 820 -12.95 1.47 33.39
N CYS A 821 -12.79 0.65 34.44
CA CYS A 821 -11.49 0.30 34.99
C CYS A 821 -10.66 -0.51 33.96
N TRP A 822 -9.42 -0.07 33.69
CA TRP A 822 -8.47 -0.79 32.85
C TRP A 822 -8.17 -2.20 33.39
N ARG A 823 -7.81 -2.29 34.69
CA ARG A 823 -7.35 -3.53 35.32
C ARG A 823 -8.40 -4.65 35.26
N ASP A 824 -9.67 -4.31 35.51
CA ASP A 824 -10.76 -5.29 35.54
C ASP A 824 -11.13 -5.77 34.13
N GLN A 825 -11.10 -4.88 33.13
CA GLN A 825 -11.28 -5.24 31.73
C GLN A 825 -10.12 -6.12 31.22
N CYS A 826 -8.87 -5.77 31.55
CA CYS A 826 -7.69 -6.57 31.24
C CYS A 826 -7.73 -7.96 31.93
N ALA A 827 -8.19 -8.04 33.18
CA ALA A 827 -8.37 -9.31 33.87
C ALA A 827 -9.49 -10.17 33.25
N ALA A 828 -10.61 -9.57 32.83
CA ALA A 828 -11.67 -10.26 32.10
C ALA A 828 -11.21 -10.75 30.72
N PHE A 829 -10.43 -9.95 30.00
CA PHE A 829 -9.80 -10.31 28.73
C PHE A 829 -8.85 -11.50 28.89
N VAL A 830 -7.94 -11.47 29.86
CA VAL A 830 -7.03 -12.59 30.14
C VAL A 830 -7.79 -13.84 30.59
N LYS A 831 -8.91 -13.72 31.32
CA LYS A 831 -9.77 -14.88 31.61
C LYS A 831 -10.34 -15.51 30.32
N LYS A 832 -10.80 -14.69 29.37
CA LYS A 832 -11.26 -15.15 28.04
C LYS A 832 -10.13 -15.85 27.26
N LEU A 833 -8.92 -15.27 27.23
CA LEU A 833 -7.76 -15.91 26.58
C LEU A 833 -7.40 -17.25 27.26
N ARG A 834 -7.44 -17.33 28.59
CA ARG A 834 -7.19 -18.57 29.35
C ARG A 834 -8.20 -19.68 29.01
N ALA A 835 -9.50 -19.36 28.89
CA ALA A 835 -10.52 -20.34 28.47
C ALA A 835 -10.30 -20.85 27.03
N LEU A 836 -9.86 -19.98 26.13
CA LEU A 836 -9.53 -20.35 24.74
C LEU A 836 -8.25 -21.18 24.62
N HIS A 837 -7.29 -20.98 25.52
CA HIS A 837 -6.03 -21.74 25.59
C HIS A 837 -6.23 -23.11 26.25
N SER A 838 -7.09 -23.22 27.27
CA SER A 838 -7.39 -24.49 27.97
C SER A 838 -8.45 -25.36 27.29
N GLY A 839 -9.11 -24.86 26.23
CA GLY A 839 -10.19 -25.55 25.52
C GLY A 839 -11.53 -25.61 26.27
N HIS A 840 -11.58 -25.21 27.54
CA HIS A 840 -12.77 -25.31 28.39
C HIS A 840 -13.65 -24.06 28.26
N ALA A 841 -14.32 -23.91 27.12
CA ALA A 841 -15.20 -22.77 26.84
C ALA A 841 -16.54 -22.81 27.62
N GLU A 842 -16.95 -23.98 28.10
CA GLU A 842 -18.32 -24.22 28.59
C GLU A 842 -18.58 -23.69 30.01
N GLU A 843 -17.56 -23.62 30.87
CA GLU A 843 -17.71 -23.18 32.27
C GLU A 843 -18.20 -21.72 32.41
N MET A 844 -17.97 -20.86 31.41
CA MET A 844 -18.41 -19.45 31.45
C MET A 844 -19.94 -19.30 31.44
N GLN A 845 -20.69 -20.31 30.96
CA GLN A 845 -22.15 -20.22 30.88
C GLN A 845 -22.83 -20.39 32.25
N GLN A 846 -22.27 -21.21 33.15
CA GLN A 846 -22.82 -21.38 34.50
C GLN A 846 -22.50 -20.19 35.41
N GLU A 847 -21.26 -19.67 35.37
CA GLU A 847 -20.85 -18.56 36.26
C GLU A 847 -21.58 -17.25 35.92
N SER A 848 -21.97 -17.04 34.66
CA SER A 848 -22.74 -15.87 34.21
C SER A 848 -24.22 -15.92 34.62
N GLN A 849 -24.84 -17.11 34.67
CA GLN A 849 -26.15 -17.31 35.31
C GLN A 849 -26.07 -17.06 36.84
N TYR A 850 -25.05 -17.64 37.50
CA TYR A 850 -24.90 -17.51 38.95
C TYR A 850 -24.72 -16.05 39.42
N LYS A 851 -23.97 -15.24 38.65
CA LYS A 851 -23.78 -13.81 38.94
C LYS A 851 -25.07 -12.99 38.76
N ARG A 852 -25.96 -13.35 37.83
CA ARG A 852 -27.27 -12.68 37.68
C ARG A 852 -28.15 -12.91 38.91
N HIS A 853 -28.27 -14.14 39.40
CA HIS A 853 -29.00 -14.43 40.65
C HIS A 853 -28.38 -13.74 41.87
N SER A 854 -27.06 -13.71 41.98
CA SER A 854 -26.37 -13.02 43.09
C SER A 854 -26.61 -11.49 43.09
N ALA A 855 -26.60 -10.86 41.91
CA ALA A 855 -26.87 -9.44 41.77
C ALA A 855 -28.32 -9.08 42.16
N GLN A 856 -29.30 -9.84 41.65
CA GLN A 856 -30.72 -9.64 41.98
C GLN A 856 -30.98 -9.75 43.49
N LYS A 857 -30.34 -10.73 44.17
CA LYS A 857 -30.49 -10.92 45.61
C LYS A 857 -29.96 -9.74 46.44
N ARG A 858 -28.80 -9.19 46.05
CA ARG A 858 -28.21 -8.00 46.72
C ARG A 858 -29.05 -6.73 46.55
N VAL A 859 -29.68 -6.53 45.39
CA VAL A 859 -30.59 -5.38 45.17
C VAL A 859 -31.81 -5.46 46.08
N ALA A 860 -32.37 -6.65 46.29
CA ALA A 860 -33.47 -6.86 47.23
C ALA A 860 -33.07 -6.62 48.70
N GLU A 861 -31.86 -7.05 49.11
CA GLU A 861 -31.36 -6.87 50.48
C GLU A 861 -31.10 -5.39 50.82
N ILE A 862 -30.56 -4.60 49.88
CA ILE A 862 -30.33 -3.15 50.06
C ILE A 862 -31.67 -2.39 50.19
N ALA A 863 -32.66 -2.69 49.33
CA ALA A 863 -33.97 -2.05 49.35
C ALA A 863 -34.74 -2.23 50.68
N ILE A 864 -34.41 -3.27 51.46
CA ILE A 864 -34.99 -3.51 52.79
C ILE A 864 -34.28 -2.69 53.88
N GLN A 865 -32.98 -2.44 53.78
CA GLN A 865 -32.21 -1.74 54.82
C GLN A 865 -32.44 -0.22 54.84
N ASP A 866 -32.57 0.42 53.68
CA ASP A 866 -32.78 1.89 53.59
C ASP A 866 -34.16 2.34 54.13
N SER A 867 -35.08 1.40 54.38
CA SER A 867 -36.40 1.68 54.96
C SER A 867 -36.39 2.24 56.40
N LYS A 868 -35.23 2.24 57.09
CA LYS A 868 -35.13 2.54 58.53
C LYS A 868 -34.05 3.57 58.94
N LYS A 869 -33.87 4.68 58.22
CA LYS A 869 -33.09 5.85 58.70
C LYS A 869 -33.27 7.17 57.90
N ILE A 870 -34.39 7.88 58.07
CA ILE A 870 -34.55 9.28 57.59
C ILE A 870 -35.19 10.16 58.68
N SER A 871 -34.72 11.41 58.80
CA SER A 871 -35.15 12.40 59.81
C SER A 871 -36.16 13.42 59.25
N PRO A 872 -36.86 14.22 60.09
CA PRO A 872 -38.07 14.96 59.69
C PRO A 872 -37.90 16.12 58.68
N VAL A 873 -36.68 16.44 58.24
CA VAL A 873 -36.41 17.65 57.43
C VAL A 873 -36.61 17.43 55.92
N GLY A 874 -36.46 16.21 55.41
CA GLY A 874 -36.64 15.91 53.97
C GLY A 874 -38.09 15.97 53.46
N LYS A 875 -39.07 16.06 54.37
CA LYS A 875 -40.48 15.72 54.06
C LYS A 875 -41.26 16.74 53.22
N LYS A 876 -40.68 17.90 52.87
CA LYS A 876 -41.34 18.96 52.07
C LYS A 876 -40.81 19.16 50.65
N MET A 877 -39.88 18.32 50.19
CA MET A 877 -39.40 18.33 48.78
C MET A 877 -39.82 17.07 47.99
N ALA A 878 -40.24 16.00 48.66
CA ALA A 878 -40.68 14.76 48.02
C ALA A 878 -42.12 14.82 47.46
N GLU A 879 -42.99 15.65 48.04
CA GLU A 879 -44.44 15.72 47.71
C GLU A 879 -44.75 16.46 46.38
N LYS A 880 -43.81 16.50 45.43
CA LYS A 880 -43.99 17.16 44.11
C LYS A 880 -43.47 16.40 42.88
N MET A 881 -42.98 15.16 43.04
CA MET A 881 -42.53 14.32 41.92
C MET A 881 -42.99 12.86 42.05
N SER A 882 -44.24 12.66 42.50
CA SER A 882 -44.84 11.33 42.67
C SER A 882 -46.23 11.23 42.01
N ASP A 883 -46.30 11.50 40.71
CA ASP A 883 -47.47 11.13 39.87
C ASP A 883 -47.04 10.92 38.41
N GLN A 884 -46.58 9.68 38.14
CA GLN A 884 -46.62 8.94 36.85
C GLN A 884 -45.58 7.81 36.92
N LYS A 885 -45.98 6.65 37.48
CA LYS A 885 -45.31 5.37 37.20
C LYS A 885 -46.11 4.64 36.14
N ALA A 886 -45.48 4.36 35.00
CA ALA A 886 -46.01 3.38 34.06
C ALA A 886 -46.03 1.98 34.72
N VAL A 887 -47.08 1.20 34.45
CA VAL A 887 -47.21 -0.19 34.88
C VAL A 887 -47.10 -1.08 33.65
N TYR A 888 -46.12 -1.97 33.64
CA TYR A 888 -46.07 -3.12 32.73
C TYR A 888 -46.57 -4.35 33.50
N PRO A 889 -47.61 -5.05 33.01
CA PRO A 889 -47.88 -6.43 33.38
C PRO A 889 -46.84 -7.39 32.77
N SER A 890 -46.69 -8.57 33.35
CA SER A 890 -45.83 -9.65 32.86
C SER A 890 -46.52 -10.51 31.80
N GLU A 891 -45.73 -11.26 31.03
CA GLU A 891 -46.23 -12.38 30.22
C GLU A 891 -46.77 -13.50 31.13
N GLU A 892 -47.98 -13.96 30.80
CA GLU A 892 -48.47 -15.36 30.78
C GLU A 892 -49.99 -15.37 30.99
N ASP A 893 -50.77 -15.35 29.90
CA ASP A 893 -51.61 -16.51 29.55
C ASP A 893 -52.15 -16.43 28.10
N ARG A 894 -52.82 -17.49 27.64
CA ARG A 894 -53.36 -17.66 26.27
C ARG A 894 -54.88 -17.38 26.20
N ILE A 895 -55.40 -17.33 24.95
CA ILE A 895 -56.74 -17.74 24.44
C ILE A 895 -57.61 -16.64 23.79
N VAL A 896 -57.69 -16.71 22.45
CA VAL A 896 -58.85 -16.73 21.49
C VAL A 896 -60.05 -15.76 21.64
N ILE A 897 -60.71 -15.49 20.49
CA ILE A 897 -62.08 -14.94 20.22
C ILE A 897 -62.16 -13.43 19.90
N GLU A 898 -62.01 -13.10 18.60
CA GLU A 898 -63.08 -12.81 17.61
C GLU A 898 -64.31 -11.93 17.96
N ILE A 899 -64.96 -11.38 16.92
CA ILE A 899 -66.19 -10.53 16.90
C ILE A 899 -65.94 -9.07 17.39
N GLY A 900 -66.34 -7.99 16.69
CA GLY A 900 -67.18 -7.79 15.49
C GLY A 900 -68.39 -6.88 15.81
N SER A 901 -69.00 -6.10 14.90
CA SER A 901 -68.78 -5.82 13.47
C SER A 901 -67.93 -4.54 13.25
N SER A 902 -67.96 -3.72 12.19
CA SER A 902 -68.68 -3.59 10.87
C SER A 902 -67.76 -2.77 9.92
N GLU A 903 -68.06 -2.35 8.67
CA GLU A 903 -69.28 -2.12 7.87
C GLU A 903 -69.12 -2.64 6.41
N ASP A 904 -70.17 -2.55 5.60
CA ASP A 904 -70.38 -3.18 4.26
C ASP A 904 -69.70 -2.37 3.10
N GLU A 905 -69.61 -2.80 1.82
CA GLU A 905 -70.44 -3.70 0.99
C GLU A 905 -69.64 -4.57 -0.02
N ASP A 906 -70.28 -5.68 -0.44
CA ASP A 906 -70.37 -6.25 -1.80
C ASP A 906 -69.22 -6.97 -2.58
N GLU A 907 -69.47 -8.29 -2.72
CA GLU A 907 -69.50 -9.09 -3.97
C GLU A 907 -68.24 -9.75 -4.60
N ARG A 908 -68.20 -11.09 -4.44
CA ARG A 908 -67.87 -12.13 -5.46
C ARG A 908 -66.42 -12.27 -5.97
N SER A 909 -65.90 -13.46 -6.31
CA SER A 909 -66.33 -14.85 -6.07
C SER A 909 -65.23 -15.86 -6.47
N ASP A 910 -65.03 -16.88 -5.63
CA ASP A 910 -64.68 -18.27 -5.94
C ASP A 910 -63.29 -18.71 -6.53
N ASP A 911 -62.92 -19.92 -6.09
CA ASP A 911 -62.06 -20.97 -6.68
C ASP A 911 -60.51 -20.88 -6.81
N GLU A 912 -59.88 -21.52 -5.82
CA GLU A 912 -58.65 -22.35 -5.86
C GLU A 912 -58.80 -23.59 -6.81
N PRO A 913 -57.82 -24.53 -6.98
CA PRO A 913 -56.38 -24.53 -6.64
C PRO A 913 -55.43 -25.17 -7.72
N CYS A 914 -54.13 -25.16 -7.40
CA CYS A 914 -53.08 -26.17 -7.70
C CYS A 914 -53.06 -27.11 -8.94
N ALA A 915 -51.89 -27.05 -9.63
CA ALA A 915 -50.94 -28.15 -9.89
C ALA A 915 -50.82 -28.81 -11.29
N SER A 916 -49.62 -29.39 -11.51
CA SER A 916 -49.08 -30.10 -12.71
C SER A 916 -48.83 -29.25 -13.98
N GLY A 917 -47.86 -29.58 -14.85
CA GLY A 917 -46.72 -30.49 -14.71
C GLY A 917 -46.32 -31.26 -15.98
N GLN A 918 -45.00 -31.30 -16.27
CA GLN A 918 -44.26 -32.15 -17.24
C GLN A 918 -44.02 -31.69 -18.71
N ASN A 919 -42.75 -31.90 -19.15
CA ASN A 919 -42.28 -32.35 -20.48
C ASN A 919 -42.45 -31.46 -21.75
N VAL A 920 -41.64 -31.54 -22.83
CA VAL A 920 -40.23 -31.99 -23.08
C VAL A 920 -39.76 -31.43 -24.45
N ALA A 921 -38.45 -31.18 -24.64
CA ALA A 921 -37.68 -31.05 -25.91
C ALA A 921 -38.05 -30.04 -27.04
N ALA A 922 -37.23 -28.98 -27.13
CA ALA A 922 -36.51 -28.44 -28.31
C ALA A 922 -37.05 -28.55 -29.77
N SER A 923 -37.37 -27.38 -30.37
CA SER A 923 -36.98 -26.91 -31.73
C SER A 923 -37.56 -25.48 -31.95
N GLY A 924 -37.08 -24.60 -32.83
CA GLY A 924 -35.92 -24.61 -33.75
C GLY A 924 -35.69 -23.20 -34.37
N TYR A 925 -34.60 -22.99 -35.12
CA TYR A 925 -34.29 -21.73 -35.83
C TYR A 925 -34.66 -21.79 -37.33
N THR A 926 -35.30 -20.73 -37.86
CA THR A 926 -35.14 -20.13 -39.22
C THR A 926 -36.01 -18.85 -39.25
N GLU A 927 -35.51 -17.67 -39.64
CA GLU A 927 -35.47 -17.11 -41.02
C GLU A 927 -36.87 -16.94 -41.68
N VAL A 928 -37.14 -15.84 -42.38
CA VAL A 928 -36.76 -15.63 -43.80
C VAL A 928 -36.57 -14.13 -44.15
N LYS A 929 -35.68 -13.84 -45.11
CA LYS A 929 -35.48 -12.52 -45.75
C LYS A 929 -36.44 -12.30 -46.93
N GLN A 930 -36.62 -11.04 -47.32
CA GLN A 930 -36.73 -10.70 -48.76
C GLN A 930 -35.78 -9.54 -49.11
N GLU A 931 -35.22 -9.63 -50.31
CA GLU A 931 -34.38 -8.62 -50.97
C GLU A 931 -35.09 -8.16 -52.27
N GLU A 932 -34.42 -7.30 -53.04
CA GLU A 932 -34.77 -6.88 -54.41
C GLU A 932 -35.90 -5.85 -54.60
N LYS A 933 -35.86 -4.94 -55.58
CA LYS A 933 -34.76 -4.29 -56.34
C LYS A 933 -35.38 -3.13 -57.13
N ASP A 934 -34.68 -2.00 -57.27
CA ASP A 934 -34.39 -1.41 -58.60
C ASP A 934 -33.39 -0.23 -58.48
N GLY A 935 -32.89 0.29 -59.61
CA GLY A 935 -31.83 1.31 -59.63
C GLY A 935 -31.89 2.31 -60.81
N SER A 936 -30.71 2.77 -61.26
CA SER A 936 -30.49 3.83 -62.28
C SER A 936 -30.54 5.28 -61.75
N ALA A 937 -29.63 6.23 -62.08
CA ALA A 937 -28.29 6.12 -62.68
C ALA A 937 -27.45 7.42 -62.53
N ALA A 938 -26.14 7.28 -62.77
CA ALA A 938 -25.23 8.21 -63.47
C ALA A 938 -24.83 9.61 -62.89
N LYS A 939 -23.50 9.73 -62.66
CA LYS A 939 -22.57 10.84 -63.01
C LYS A 939 -22.41 12.09 -62.09
N LYS A 940 -21.12 12.41 -61.86
CA LYS A 940 -20.52 13.70 -61.46
C LYS A 940 -20.58 14.73 -62.65
N PRO A 941 -20.27 16.06 -62.55
CA PRO A 941 -19.43 16.72 -61.51
C PRO A 941 -19.75 18.20 -61.11
N LYS A 942 -18.97 18.72 -60.13
CA LYS A 942 -18.36 20.09 -60.00
C LYS A 942 -19.15 21.42 -60.17
N LEU A 943 -18.89 22.35 -59.21
CA LEU A 943 -18.80 23.84 -59.34
C LEU A 943 -20.10 24.61 -59.73
N ASP A 944 -20.33 25.90 -59.43
CA ASP A 944 -19.65 26.90 -58.56
C ASP A 944 -20.58 28.12 -58.27
N THR A 945 -20.44 28.78 -57.10
CA THR A 945 -20.81 30.22 -56.82
C THR A 945 -22.31 30.64 -56.99
N VAL A 946 -22.85 31.83 -56.62
CA VAL A 946 -22.35 33.09 -55.97
C VAL A 946 -23.53 33.85 -55.27
N GLU A 947 -23.23 34.78 -54.33
CA GLU A 947 -24.02 35.95 -53.77
C GLU A 947 -25.56 35.84 -53.48
N GLU A 948 -26.05 36.12 -52.26
CA GLU A 948 -26.51 37.43 -51.69
C GLU A 948 -27.76 38.07 -52.34
N PRO A 949 -28.53 38.96 -51.64
CA PRO A 949 -28.97 38.92 -50.24
C PRO A 949 -30.51 39.12 -50.11
N GLY A 950 -31.13 38.85 -48.93
CA GLY A 950 -32.56 39.15 -48.75
C GLY A 950 -33.14 38.89 -47.35
N THR A 951 -33.61 39.94 -46.69
CA THR A 951 -34.18 39.89 -45.33
C THR A 951 -35.71 39.79 -45.30
N SER A 952 -36.25 38.78 -44.62
CA SER A 952 -37.45 38.93 -43.78
C SER A 952 -37.43 37.84 -42.70
N GLY A 953 -38.08 38.03 -41.56
CA GLY A 953 -38.05 37.03 -40.49
C GLY A 953 -38.93 37.33 -39.28
N VAL A 954 -39.28 36.27 -38.56
CA VAL A 954 -39.87 36.32 -37.22
C VAL A 954 -39.08 35.36 -36.32
N SER A 955 -38.37 35.98 -35.38
CA SER A 955 -37.57 35.43 -34.29
C SER A 955 -38.12 34.19 -33.57
N SER A 956 -37.23 33.22 -33.32
CA SER A 956 -37.18 32.49 -32.05
C SER A 956 -35.78 32.65 -31.45
N SER A 957 -35.66 32.71 -30.13
CA SER A 957 -34.48 33.27 -29.46
C SER A 957 -33.45 32.23 -29.03
N HIS A 958 -32.19 32.49 -29.40
CA HIS A 958 -31.01 32.00 -28.69
C HIS A 958 -30.20 33.21 -28.23
N GLU A 959 -30.09 33.41 -26.91
CA GLU A 959 -29.35 34.53 -26.33
C GLU A 959 -27.84 34.36 -26.51
N THR A 960 -27.29 35.04 -27.52
CA THR A 960 -25.84 35.27 -27.59
C THR A 960 -25.44 36.27 -26.51
N ARG A 961 -25.17 35.76 -25.29
CA ARG A 961 -24.73 36.55 -24.12
C ARG A 961 -23.53 37.44 -24.49
N LYS A 962 -23.78 38.74 -24.61
CA LYS A 962 -22.75 39.74 -24.94
C LYS A 962 -21.92 40.07 -23.70
N PHE A 963 -20.96 39.20 -23.40
CA PHE A 963 -19.93 39.47 -22.40
C PHE A 963 -19.08 40.68 -22.80
N LYS A 964 -18.81 41.57 -21.85
CA LYS A 964 -17.93 42.73 -22.05
C LYS A 964 -16.73 42.62 -21.14
N VAL A 965 -15.52 42.60 -21.72
CA VAL A 965 -14.27 42.62 -20.96
C VAL A 965 -14.26 43.84 -20.02
N ARG A 966 -13.91 43.61 -18.76
CA ARG A 966 -13.85 44.66 -17.73
C ARG A 966 -12.83 45.73 -18.14
N LYS A 967 -13.06 46.98 -17.71
CA LYS A 967 -12.12 48.09 -17.91
C LYS A 967 -11.19 48.20 -16.70
N GLY A 968 -9.96 48.68 -16.92
CA GLY A 968 -8.95 48.81 -15.87
C GLY A 968 -8.18 47.52 -15.62
N ASN A 969 -7.71 47.37 -14.39
CA ASN A 969 -6.79 46.34 -13.92
C ASN A 969 -7.50 45.47 -12.87
N PRO A 970 -7.12 44.19 -12.70
CA PRO A 970 -7.65 43.36 -11.61
C PRO A 970 -7.03 43.79 -10.27
N GLU A 971 -7.79 43.73 -9.19
CA GLU A 971 -7.27 43.85 -7.82
C GLU A 971 -6.55 42.55 -7.38
N LEU A 972 -5.99 42.48 -6.18
CA LEU A 972 -5.14 41.32 -5.78
C LEU A 972 -5.98 40.12 -5.32
N ASP A 973 -7.07 40.38 -4.62
CA ASP A 973 -8.13 39.43 -4.28
C ASP A 973 -8.81 38.84 -5.53
N GLU A 974 -8.98 39.64 -6.59
CA GLU A 974 -9.52 39.16 -7.87
C GLU A 974 -8.55 38.22 -8.60
N LEU A 975 -7.23 38.44 -8.47
CA LEU A 975 -6.21 37.51 -8.95
C LEU A 975 -6.09 36.26 -8.06
N GLU A 976 -6.36 36.36 -6.76
CA GLU A 976 -6.46 35.22 -5.83
C GLU A 976 -7.66 34.32 -6.17
N GLN A 977 -8.82 34.90 -6.52
CA GLN A 977 -9.96 34.12 -7.02
C GLN A 977 -9.65 33.42 -8.35
N LEU A 978 -8.99 34.09 -9.30
CA LEU A 978 -8.54 33.46 -10.54
C LEU A 978 -7.44 32.39 -10.30
N ALA A 979 -6.52 32.62 -9.36
CA ALA A 979 -5.48 31.66 -9.00
C ALA A 979 -6.06 30.36 -8.41
N ASN A 980 -7.19 30.43 -7.71
CA ASN A 980 -7.90 29.24 -7.26
C ASN A 980 -8.43 28.43 -8.46
N ASP A 981 -9.18 29.06 -9.37
CA ASP A 981 -9.83 28.38 -10.52
C ASP A 981 -8.89 27.86 -11.61
N ILE A 982 -7.70 28.47 -11.83
CA ILE A 982 -6.76 27.98 -12.85
C ILE A 982 -6.31 26.55 -12.53
N ASP A 983 -6.31 25.66 -13.52
CA ASP A 983 -5.92 24.27 -13.32
C ASP A 983 -4.39 24.11 -13.01
N PRO A 984 -3.99 23.28 -12.04
CA PRO A 984 -2.59 23.01 -11.68
C PRO A 984 -1.65 22.59 -12.83
N SER A 985 -2.16 21.99 -13.90
CA SER A 985 -1.37 21.56 -15.06
C SER A 985 -1.13 22.69 -16.08
N VAL A 986 -2.00 23.70 -16.13
CA VAL A 986 -1.98 24.74 -17.18
C VAL A 986 -1.40 26.08 -16.75
N TRP A 987 -1.10 26.30 -15.47
CA TRP A 987 -0.65 27.63 -14.99
C TRP A 987 0.61 28.14 -15.71
N LYS A 988 1.56 27.26 -16.07
CA LYS A 988 2.75 27.61 -16.87
C LYS A 988 2.40 28.01 -18.31
N LYS A 989 1.30 27.51 -18.88
CA LYS A 989 0.77 27.95 -20.18
C LYS A 989 0.22 29.38 -20.07
N VAL A 990 -0.56 29.65 -19.01
CA VAL A 990 -1.07 31.00 -18.72
C VAL A 990 0.08 31.99 -18.50
N ALA A 991 1.09 31.62 -17.69
CA ALA A 991 2.29 32.43 -17.44
C ALA A 991 3.01 32.86 -18.73
N ARG A 992 3.22 31.92 -19.66
CA ARG A 992 3.84 32.20 -20.97
C ARG A 992 2.97 33.08 -21.86
N LYS A 993 1.63 32.95 -21.80
CA LYS A 993 0.70 33.82 -22.53
C LYS A 993 0.60 35.22 -21.92
N LEU A 994 0.82 35.34 -20.62
CA LEU A 994 1.05 36.60 -19.89
C LEU A 994 2.46 37.17 -20.09
N LYS A 995 3.30 36.54 -20.94
CA LYS A 995 4.66 36.97 -21.32
C LYS A 995 5.64 37.02 -20.13
N ILE A 996 5.43 36.17 -19.11
CA ILE A 996 6.39 35.99 -18.01
C ILE A 996 7.56 35.14 -18.51
N ASP A 997 8.79 35.57 -18.19
CA ASP A 997 10.01 34.89 -18.62
C ASP A 997 10.18 33.48 -18.01
N ASN A 998 10.62 32.51 -18.82
CA ASN A 998 10.78 31.12 -18.38
C ASN A 998 11.69 30.94 -17.14
N PRO A 999 12.79 31.71 -16.93
CA PRO A 999 13.52 31.70 -15.66
C PRO A 999 12.67 32.08 -14.44
N VAL A 1000 11.80 33.08 -14.55
CA VAL A 1000 10.89 33.50 -13.46
C VAL A 1000 9.82 32.42 -13.21
N ILE A 1001 9.24 31.87 -14.28
CA ILE A 1001 8.33 30.70 -14.17
C ILE A 1001 9.04 29.51 -13.48
N THR A 1002 10.33 29.33 -13.72
CA THR A 1002 11.14 28.26 -13.11
C THR A 1002 11.52 28.55 -11.65
N ALA A 1003 11.67 29.82 -11.26
CA ALA A 1003 11.84 30.22 -9.86
C ALA A 1003 10.55 29.97 -9.07
N ILE A 1004 9.41 30.50 -9.55
CA ILE A 1004 8.08 30.30 -8.96
C ILE A 1004 7.76 28.81 -8.75
N ASP A 1005 8.11 27.97 -9.72
CA ASP A 1005 7.89 26.52 -9.68
C ASP A 1005 8.79 25.73 -8.72
N LYS A 1006 9.92 26.33 -8.29
CA LYS A 1006 10.87 25.75 -7.32
C LYS A 1006 10.68 26.29 -5.90
N GLU A 1007 10.35 27.57 -5.77
CA GLU A 1007 10.27 28.28 -4.49
C GLU A 1007 8.92 28.08 -3.78
N ASN A 1008 7.89 27.71 -4.54
CA ASN A 1008 6.59 27.30 -4.03
C ASN A 1008 6.40 25.81 -4.29
N GLU A 1009 5.97 25.03 -3.30
CA GLU A 1009 5.61 23.62 -3.52
C GLU A 1009 4.15 23.47 -3.98
N GLU A 1010 3.24 24.25 -3.40
CA GLU A 1010 1.80 24.14 -3.65
C GLU A 1010 1.37 24.82 -4.95
N PHE A 1011 0.52 24.14 -5.73
CA PHE A 1011 0.02 24.65 -7.00
C PHE A 1011 -0.80 25.95 -6.87
N TYR A 1012 -1.41 26.22 -5.71
CA TYR A 1012 -2.08 27.50 -5.47
C TYR A 1012 -1.09 28.67 -5.44
N GLU A 1013 -0.07 28.60 -4.58
CA GLU A 1013 0.95 29.65 -4.47
C GLU A 1013 1.67 29.84 -5.83
N LYS A 1014 1.99 28.74 -6.55
CA LYS A 1014 2.51 28.82 -7.94
C LYS A 1014 1.62 29.64 -8.89
N LYS A 1015 0.31 29.41 -8.85
CA LYS A 1015 -0.69 30.14 -9.67
C LYS A 1015 -0.81 31.60 -9.23
N TYR A 1016 -0.78 31.88 -7.93
CA TYR A 1016 -0.98 33.21 -7.39
C TYR A 1016 0.27 34.09 -7.55
N THR A 1017 1.46 33.61 -7.18
CA THR A 1017 2.73 34.31 -7.42
C THR A 1017 2.93 34.60 -8.91
N MET A 1018 2.52 33.70 -9.80
CA MET A 1018 2.54 33.94 -11.25
C MET A 1018 1.69 35.14 -11.68
N LEU A 1019 0.47 35.28 -11.15
CA LEU A 1019 -0.40 36.43 -11.42
C LEU A 1019 0.10 37.72 -10.74
N GLN A 1020 0.71 37.60 -9.56
CA GLN A 1020 1.37 38.72 -8.87
C GLN A 1020 2.57 39.26 -9.65
N GLU A 1021 3.49 38.39 -10.06
CA GLU A 1021 4.68 38.75 -10.87
C GLU A 1021 4.27 39.39 -12.20
N TRP A 1022 3.27 38.84 -12.91
CA TRP A 1022 2.72 39.49 -14.10
C TRP A 1022 2.20 40.91 -13.81
N LYS A 1023 1.42 41.08 -12.74
CA LYS A 1023 0.86 42.38 -12.35
C LYS A 1023 1.94 43.37 -11.90
N GLN A 1024 2.98 42.89 -11.20
CA GLN A 1024 4.11 43.70 -10.74
C GLN A 1024 5.00 44.14 -11.91
N ALA A 1025 5.31 43.24 -12.84
CA ALA A 1025 6.13 43.54 -14.02
C ALA A 1025 5.44 44.50 -15.01
N ASN A 1026 4.10 44.43 -15.14
CA ASN A 1026 3.35 45.24 -16.12
C ASN A 1026 2.66 46.47 -15.51
N GLY A 1027 2.49 46.56 -14.19
CA GLY A 1027 1.93 47.72 -13.50
C GLY A 1027 0.55 48.13 -14.06
N SER A 1028 0.41 49.38 -14.51
CA SER A 1028 -0.82 49.89 -15.11
C SER A 1028 -1.18 49.23 -16.46
N ALA A 1029 -0.23 48.56 -17.14
CA ALA A 1029 -0.50 47.77 -18.34
C ALA A 1029 -1.07 46.37 -18.04
N ALA A 1030 -1.05 45.92 -16.78
CA ALA A 1030 -1.65 44.65 -16.33
C ALA A 1030 -3.19 44.70 -16.33
N THR A 1031 -3.80 44.86 -17.51
CA THR A 1031 -5.23 45.12 -17.64
C THR A 1031 -6.06 43.84 -17.76
N TRP A 1032 -7.36 43.97 -17.45
CA TRP A 1032 -8.35 42.91 -17.69
C TRP A 1032 -8.40 42.43 -19.15
N ARG A 1033 -7.94 43.24 -20.12
CA ARG A 1033 -7.86 42.85 -21.54
C ARG A 1033 -6.71 41.87 -21.81
N GLU A 1034 -5.50 42.18 -21.33
CA GLU A 1034 -4.36 41.29 -21.49
C GLU A 1034 -4.60 39.96 -20.77
N LEU A 1035 -5.20 39.99 -19.57
CA LEU A 1035 -5.54 38.80 -18.80
C LEU A 1035 -6.62 37.94 -19.49
N ASN A 1036 -7.66 38.56 -20.05
CA ASN A 1036 -8.65 37.85 -20.87
C ASN A 1036 -7.99 37.19 -22.08
N GLN A 1037 -7.19 37.94 -22.86
CA GLN A 1037 -6.54 37.42 -24.05
C GLN A 1037 -5.59 36.27 -23.71
N ALA A 1038 -4.79 36.37 -22.64
CA ALA A 1038 -3.88 35.31 -22.22
C ALA A 1038 -4.60 34.02 -21.77
N LEU A 1039 -5.77 34.14 -21.13
CA LEU A 1039 -6.62 32.99 -20.80
C LEU A 1039 -7.27 32.38 -22.05
N MET A 1040 -7.78 33.20 -22.97
CA MET A 1040 -8.32 32.73 -24.26
C MET A 1040 -7.27 32.00 -25.09
N ASP A 1041 -6.07 32.57 -25.19
CA ASP A 1041 -4.87 31.98 -25.81
C ASP A 1041 -4.38 30.69 -25.11
N ALA A 1042 -4.73 30.50 -23.84
CA ALA A 1042 -4.47 29.27 -23.09
C ALA A 1042 -5.58 28.20 -23.29
N ASN A 1043 -6.63 28.50 -24.06
CA ASN A 1043 -7.88 27.75 -24.21
C ASN A 1043 -8.77 27.73 -22.94
N LEU A 1044 -8.58 28.68 -22.02
CA LEU A 1044 -9.32 28.79 -20.75
C LEU A 1044 -10.50 29.77 -20.86
N ARG A 1045 -11.33 29.57 -21.88
CA ARG A 1045 -12.42 30.49 -22.24
C ARG A 1045 -13.42 30.72 -21.10
N GLU A 1046 -13.81 29.67 -20.39
CA GLU A 1046 -14.78 29.78 -19.29
C GLU A 1046 -14.23 30.61 -18.12
N LEU A 1047 -12.93 30.52 -17.83
CA LEU A 1047 -12.28 31.37 -16.82
C LEU A 1047 -12.18 32.82 -17.30
N ALA A 1048 -11.89 33.06 -18.58
CA ALA A 1048 -11.87 34.40 -19.17
C ALA A 1048 -13.26 35.07 -19.13
N GLU A 1049 -14.33 34.31 -19.39
CA GLU A 1049 -15.71 34.77 -19.29
C GLU A 1049 -16.21 34.90 -17.83
N LYS A 1050 -15.71 34.07 -16.89
CA LYS A 1050 -16.02 34.14 -15.45
C LYS A 1050 -15.38 35.35 -14.75
N HIS A 1051 -14.10 35.61 -14.99
CA HIS A 1051 -13.32 36.60 -14.23
C HIS A 1051 -13.14 37.93 -14.97
N CYS A 1052 -12.76 37.87 -16.24
CA CYS A 1052 -12.33 39.05 -16.99
C CYS A 1052 -13.48 39.80 -17.68
N CYS A 1053 -14.70 39.26 -17.66
CA CYS A 1053 -15.88 39.83 -18.30
C CYS A 1053 -16.96 40.20 -17.28
N ALA A 1054 -17.60 41.33 -17.50
CA ALA A 1054 -18.90 41.64 -16.90
C ALA A 1054 -20.01 41.06 -17.78
N LYS A 1055 -21.08 40.57 -17.16
CA LYS A 1055 -22.36 40.35 -17.83
C LYS A 1055 -22.93 41.70 -18.25
N MET A 1056 -23.37 41.83 -19.50
CA MET A 1056 -24.39 42.82 -19.83
C MET A 1056 -25.74 42.30 -19.30
N ASN A 1057 -26.54 43.21 -18.74
CA ASN A 1057 -28.00 43.04 -18.66
C ASN A 1057 -28.62 43.41 -20.01
#